data_AF-A0A2D5W748-F1
#
_entry.id   AF-A0A2D5W748-F1
#
_cell.length_a   1.000
_cell.length_b   1.000
_cell.length_c   1.000
_cell.angle_alpha   90.00
_cell.angle_beta   90.00
_cell.angle_gamma   90.00
#
_symmetry.space_group_name_H-M   'P 1'
#
loop_
_entity.id
_entity.type
_entity.pdbx_description
1 polymer ?
#
loop_
_entity_poly.entity_id
_entity_poly.type
_entity_poly.pdbx_seq_one_letter_code
_entity_poly.pdbx_strand_id
1 'polypeptide(L)'
;MAAELAARLGLRPATAGPEGEGAGDGVLLTSMPNYAIVARFADPKRAGLPLLLSVAANEEMAAALVHRDGIGWLPSADLYQMGDRLGHFRLEVDGSARPESWIMFAVARPATGSEASVRTGELFELRADSTVPSERLDFYTDTLGEVLNRIDSWAGAGEEDGGAVGGMKMPEMPDVPEMPEDSEDTEVPDVVRVVRVVRIIIDGDLTFLAGQGAGADLWRINPVTGAVQTVLAPGVADDGGRGVARARLRHLLGQPRASWLEDGAALDGADSWWGRDLEEWVAFLRVGELLPSIEELLAEDSHLLLSPHRLLPARGALFRALRERDGAALMRARYASPGGTGGEAAELPGQQELGQLFADWTAAALARRGAGLVERRSFYADLTAKLAVPGGGLFQGVGLVPPGNDLTAPNLSASLAEARAAGADSFTLRVSFTKALEPWPGLPAGVARRLGTIEGDALVAGAIAAGRGVGLAPVLALEVLTAPSGNRSGERKRTTVAAWDEFFADVGEGVTHAGLLAELTGCRLLVIGEGQAEATRVLPQPDGRDDPATLARRRLGWEQIIARARAAFTGGLTYGARWPMQARGISFWEQLDFVGVELLAPLRDPAAPGEPPADGVLLNRLQGALVQSAELAAGLGKSALVVEVGFPASARAFEAPGLGLGATDPEEQTRLYRALGRVLRRAGPRLAGLAGVTLWSWPPALEKGDGPAEGSDSWRPASGAALAEVASILSM
;
A
#
# COMPACT_ATOMS: atom_id res chain seq x y z
N MET A 1 9.75 7.37 -44.54
CA MET A 1 8.99 6.32 -43.84
C MET A 1 8.46 6.78 -42.48
N ALA A 2 9.25 6.96 -41.42
CA ALA A 2 8.72 7.38 -40.10
C ALA A 2 8.02 8.75 -40.12
N ALA A 3 8.60 9.75 -40.80
CA ALA A 3 7.96 11.07 -40.99
C ALA A 3 6.67 10.99 -41.83
N GLU A 4 6.59 10.04 -42.76
CA GLU A 4 5.44 9.83 -43.65
C GLU A 4 4.30 9.08 -42.94
N LEU A 5 4.64 8.10 -42.09
CA LEU A 5 3.71 7.42 -41.19
C LEU A 5 3.15 8.39 -40.13
N ALA A 6 4.02 9.23 -39.56
CA ALA A 6 3.62 10.29 -38.63
C ALA A 6 2.66 11.30 -39.28
N ALA A 7 2.93 11.72 -40.51
CA ALA A 7 2.04 12.59 -41.27
C ALA A 7 0.66 11.94 -41.53
N ARG A 8 0.61 10.64 -41.85
CA ARG A 8 -0.65 9.89 -42.00
C ARG A 8 -1.43 9.73 -40.70
N LEU A 9 -0.73 9.66 -39.56
CA LEU A 9 -1.32 9.56 -38.23
C LEU A 9 -1.61 10.94 -37.58
N GLY A 10 -1.34 12.05 -38.29
CA GLY A 10 -1.57 13.41 -37.79
C GLY A 10 -0.61 13.83 -36.66
N LEU A 11 0.51 13.13 -36.48
CA LEU A 11 1.49 13.40 -35.43
C LEU A 11 2.44 14.53 -35.85
N ARG A 12 2.72 15.47 -34.94
CA ARG A 12 3.70 16.55 -35.17
C ARG A 12 5.00 16.28 -34.39
N PRO A 13 6.19 16.53 -34.97
CA PRO A 13 7.44 16.42 -34.23
C PRO A 13 7.41 17.31 -32.98
N ALA A 14 7.89 16.80 -31.85
CA ALA A 14 8.01 17.62 -30.65
C ALA A 14 9.15 18.63 -30.84
N THR A 15 8.85 19.90 -31.03
CA THR A 15 9.85 20.97 -30.98
C THR A 15 10.22 21.25 -29.52
N ALA A 16 11.51 21.32 -29.22
CA ALA A 16 12.03 21.58 -27.88
C ALA A 16 11.41 22.85 -27.27
N GLY A 17 11.11 22.79 -25.97
CA GLY A 17 10.70 23.95 -25.17
C GLY A 17 11.81 25.02 -25.09
N PRO A 18 11.47 26.23 -24.64
CA PRO A 18 12.36 27.38 -24.72
C PRO A 18 13.39 27.32 -23.59
N GLU A 19 14.59 26.83 -23.89
CA GLU A 19 15.88 27.44 -23.53
C GLU A 19 17.01 26.48 -23.93
N GLY A 20 17.83 26.93 -24.88
CA GLY A 20 19.26 26.56 -24.95
C GLY A 20 19.65 25.31 -25.72
N GLU A 21 20.09 25.55 -26.96
CA GLU A 21 21.12 24.79 -27.70
C GLU A 21 20.75 23.44 -28.35
N GLY A 22 20.31 23.52 -29.60
CA GLY A 22 20.99 22.79 -30.68
C GLY A 22 20.40 21.46 -31.16
N ALA A 23 19.24 21.48 -31.84
CA ALA A 23 18.98 20.73 -33.08
C ALA A 23 17.55 21.04 -33.59
N GLY A 24 17.47 21.69 -34.75
CA GLY A 24 16.22 21.81 -35.50
C GLY A 24 15.83 20.47 -36.13
N ASP A 25 14.51 20.26 -36.23
CA ASP A 25 13.80 19.19 -36.93
C ASP A 25 14.11 17.74 -36.53
N GLY A 26 13.30 17.23 -35.58
CA GLY A 26 13.10 15.80 -35.33
C GLY A 26 14.25 15.11 -34.61
N VAL A 27 14.20 15.06 -33.27
CA VAL A 27 15.19 14.31 -32.47
C VAL A 27 15.09 12.82 -32.80
N LEU A 28 16.01 12.36 -33.64
CA LEU A 28 16.38 10.97 -33.85
C LEU A 28 17.29 10.56 -32.68
N LEU A 29 16.76 9.80 -31.71
CA LEU A 29 17.50 9.47 -30.48
C LEU A 29 18.69 8.53 -30.71
N THR A 30 18.75 7.85 -31.85
CA THR A 30 19.90 7.10 -32.35
C THR A 30 19.63 6.66 -33.78
N SER A 31 20.66 6.65 -34.64
CA SER A 31 20.63 5.93 -35.91
C SER A 31 21.75 4.91 -35.92
N MET A 32 21.41 3.64 -36.18
CA MET A 32 22.38 2.78 -36.84
C MET A 32 22.33 3.14 -38.32
N PRO A 33 23.48 3.18 -39.03
CA PRO A 33 23.47 3.46 -40.46
C PRO A 33 22.55 2.43 -41.15
N ASN A 34 21.43 2.95 -41.63
CA ASN A 34 20.47 2.41 -42.59
C ASN A 34 19.16 1.72 -42.15
N TYR A 35 18.87 1.27 -40.92
CA TYR A 35 17.70 0.35 -40.76
C TYR A 35 16.82 0.37 -39.47
N ALA A 36 16.91 1.38 -38.59
CA ALA A 36 15.92 1.60 -37.51
C ALA A 36 15.75 3.09 -37.15
N ILE A 37 14.53 3.51 -36.81
CA ILE A 37 14.20 4.89 -36.42
C ILE A 37 13.41 4.88 -35.11
N VAL A 38 13.94 5.59 -34.10
CA VAL A 38 13.20 5.94 -32.87
C VAL A 38 12.96 7.45 -32.89
N ALA A 39 11.68 7.85 -32.91
CA ALA A 39 11.27 9.24 -33.03
C ALA A 39 10.31 9.62 -31.91
N ARG A 40 10.47 10.86 -31.42
CA ARG A 40 9.65 11.44 -30.36
C ARG A 40 8.72 12.51 -30.96
N PHE A 41 7.41 12.32 -30.81
CA PHE A 41 6.37 13.22 -31.31
C PHE A 41 5.63 13.91 -30.17
N ALA A 42 5.00 15.05 -30.47
CA ALA A 42 4.03 15.66 -29.58
C ALA A 42 2.70 14.93 -29.72
N ASP A 43 2.07 14.55 -28.61
CA ASP A 43 0.74 13.98 -28.63
C ASP A 43 -0.29 15.04 -29.11
N PRO A 44 -0.96 14.86 -30.26
CA PRO A 44 -1.86 15.86 -30.81
C PRO A 44 -3.14 16.06 -29.98
N LYS A 45 -3.45 15.14 -29.06
CA LYS A 45 -4.58 15.26 -28.13
C LYS A 45 -4.17 15.75 -26.74
N ARG A 46 -2.86 15.79 -26.43
CA ARG A 46 -2.32 16.12 -25.10
C ARG A 46 -1.04 16.95 -25.21
N ALA A 47 -1.20 18.28 -25.28
CA ALA A 47 -0.08 19.21 -25.38
C ALA A 47 0.90 19.03 -24.20
N GLY A 48 2.19 18.82 -24.51
CA GLY A 48 3.27 18.68 -23.52
C GLY A 48 3.74 17.24 -23.23
N LEU A 49 3.01 16.21 -23.68
CA LEU A 49 3.41 14.81 -23.48
C LEU A 49 4.09 14.21 -24.72
N PRO A 50 5.20 13.46 -24.55
CA PRO A 50 5.91 12.85 -25.65
C PRO A 50 5.31 11.49 -26.03
N LEU A 51 5.13 11.27 -27.33
CA LEU A 51 4.82 9.96 -27.92
C LEU A 51 6.10 9.38 -28.52
N LEU A 52 6.48 8.15 -28.14
CA LEU A 52 7.65 7.48 -28.72
C LEU A 52 7.20 6.51 -29.82
N LEU A 53 7.77 6.63 -31.01
CA LEU A 53 7.54 5.72 -32.13
C LEU A 53 8.85 5.02 -32.49
N SER A 54 8.86 3.69 -32.39
CA SER A 54 9.98 2.85 -32.79
C SER A 54 9.61 2.07 -34.06
N VAL A 55 10.38 2.26 -35.13
CA VAL A 55 10.15 1.59 -36.42
C VAL A 55 11.43 0.86 -36.84
N ALA A 56 11.35 -0.46 -36.99
CA ALA A 56 12.43 -1.32 -37.49
C ALA A 56 12.10 -1.87 -38.88
N ALA A 57 13.13 -2.22 -39.65
CA ALA A 57 12.96 -2.73 -41.02
C ALA A 57 12.38 -4.15 -41.10
N ASN A 58 12.48 -4.95 -40.03
CA ASN A 58 11.86 -6.26 -39.90
C ASN A 58 11.73 -6.67 -38.41
N GLU A 59 10.98 -7.74 -38.16
CA GLU A 59 10.64 -8.26 -36.83
C GLU A 59 11.88 -8.71 -36.04
N GLU A 60 12.87 -9.30 -36.70
CA GLU A 60 14.11 -9.79 -36.08
C GLU A 60 14.94 -8.64 -35.47
N MET A 61 14.93 -7.46 -36.10
CA MET A 61 15.62 -6.27 -35.59
C MET A 61 14.82 -5.50 -34.54
N ALA A 62 13.49 -5.59 -34.56
CA ALA A 62 12.67 -5.12 -33.44
C ALA A 62 12.97 -5.92 -32.18
N ALA A 63 13.13 -7.25 -32.31
CA ALA A 63 13.55 -8.13 -31.21
C ALA A 63 15.00 -7.84 -30.73
N ALA A 64 15.94 -7.52 -31.64
CA ALA A 64 17.31 -7.17 -31.26
C ALA A 64 17.40 -5.84 -30.49
N LEU A 65 16.53 -4.86 -30.79
CA LEU A 65 16.39 -3.62 -30.01
C LEU A 65 15.89 -3.87 -28.59
N VAL A 66 15.04 -4.89 -28.40
CA VAL A 66 14.53 -5.33 -27.10
C VAL A 66 15.59 -6.11 -26.30
N HIS A 67 16.50 -6.82 -26.96
CA HIS A 67 17.52 -7.66 -26.30
C HIS A 67 18.83 -6.95 -25.93
N ARG A 68 19.19 -5.84 -26.59
CA ARG A 68 20.50 -5.21 -26.40
C ARG A 68 20.62 -4.45 -25.08
N ASP A 69 19.51 -3.97 -24.54
CA ASP A 69 19.44 -3.52 -23.16
C ASP A 69 18.90 -4.70 -22.37
N GLY A 70 19.75 -5.38 -21.58
CA GLY A 70 19.38 -6.53 -20.76
C GLY A 70 18.35 -6.20 -19.68
N ILE A 71 17.15 -5.83 -20.10
CA ILE A 71 16.00 -5.52 -19.29
C ILE A 71 15.00 -6.62 -19.60
N GLY A 72 14.88 -7.57 -18.67
CA GLY A 72 13.91 -8.65 -18.75
C GLY A 72 12.50 -8.07 -18.65
N TRP A 73 11.87 -7.84 -19.80
CA TRP A 73 10.44 -7.53 -19.88
C TRP A 73 9.75 -8.56 -20.75
N LEU A 74 8.64 -9.08 -20.24
CA LEU A 74 7.66 -9.78 -21.06
C LEU A 74 6.87 -8.70 -21.83
N PRO A 75 6.84 -8.73 -23.18
CA PRO A 75 6.10 -7.74 -23.94
C PRO A 75 4.61 -7.82 -23.55
N SER A 76 3.99 -6.66 -23.37
CA SER A 76 2.62 -6.54 -22.85
C SER A 76 1.98 -5.23 -23.30
N ALA A 77 0.66 -5.17 -23.25
CA ALA A 77 -0.12 -4.00 -23.60
C ALA A 77 -1.22 -3.75 -22.58
N ASP A 78 -1.53 -2.46 -22.40
CA ASP A 78 -2.58 -1.99 -21.51
C ASP A 78 -3.75 -1.43 -22.33
N LEU A 79 -4.96 -1.84 -21.99
CA LEU A 79 -6.20 -1.32 -22.55
C LEU A 79 -6.73 -0.20 -21.65
N TYR A 80 -7.13 0.93 -22.23
CA TYR A 80 -7.74 2.05 -21.48
C TYR A 80 -9.10 2.45 -22.09
N GLN A 81 -10.05 2.85 -21.25
CA GLN A 81 -11.32 3.46 -21.64
C GLN A 81 -11.62 4.66 -20.74
N MET A 82 -11.93 5.81 -21.36
CA MET A 82 -12.27 7.05 -20.64
C MET A 82 -11.23 7.50 -19.59
N GLY A 83 -9.95 7.14 -19.80
CA GLY A 83 -8.85 7.44 -18.88
C GLY A 83 -8.54 6.34 -17.87
N ASP A 84 -9.37 5.29 -17.78
CA ASP A 84 -9.20 4.19 -16.84
C ASP A 84 -8.62 2.95 -17.53
N ARG A 85 -7.65 2.28 -16.89
CA ARG A 85 -7.07 1.03 -17.42
C ARG A 85 -8.10 -0.09 -17.28
N LEU A 86 -8.55 -0.63 -18.41
CA LEU A 86 -9.50 -1.73 -18.50
C LEU A 86 -8.83 -3.10 -18.39
N GLY A 87 -7.57 -3.23 -18.80
CA GLY A 87 -6.92 -4.52 -18.79
C GLY A 87 -5.45 -4.46 -19.18
N HIS A 88 -4.76 -5.56 -18.93
CA HIS A 88 -3.41 -5.82 -19.35
C HIS A 88 -3.32 -7.21 -19.95
N PHE A 89 -2.54 -7.34 -21.01
CA PHE A 89 -2.31 -8.63 -21.64
C PHE A 89 -0.85 -8.71 -22.10
N ARG A 90 -0.27 -9.90 -21.98
CA ARG A 90 1.04 -10.18 -22.57
C ARG A 90 0.89 -10.34 -24.07
N LEU A 91 1.85 -9.79 -24.77
CA LEU A 91 2.01 -9.97 -26.19
C LEU A 91 2.93 -11.16 -26.43
N GLU A 92 2.60 -11.96 -27.42
CA GLU A 92 3.51 -12.94 -28.01
C GLU A 92 4.64 -12.24 -28.75
N VAL A 93 5.64 -13.04 -29.16
CA VAL A 93 6.76 -12.57 -29.98
C VAL A 93 6.29 -11.93 -31.30
N ASP A 94 5.10 -12.31 -31.80
CA ASP A 94 4.46 -11.74 -33.00
C ASP A 94 3.55 -10.53 -32.72
N GLY A 95 3.48 -10.06 -31.48
CA GLY A 95 2.64 -8.94 -31.07
C GLY A 95 1.15 -9.27 -30.89
N SER A 96 0.75 -10.53 -31.04
CA SER A 96 -0.61 -10.97 -30.70
C SER A 96 -0.80 -11.07 -29.19
N ALA A 97 -2.00 -10.77 -28.69
CA ALA A 97 -2.29 -10.91 -27.26
C ALA A 97 -2.41 -12.39 -26.90
N ARG A 98 -1.70 -12.88 -25.87
CA ARG A 98 -1.95 -14.21 -25.28
C ARG A 98 -3.31 -14.20 -24.59
N PRO A 99 -4.33 -14.94 -25.06
CA PRO A 99 -5.67 -14.93 -24.49
C PRO A 99 -5.69 -15.29 -22.99
N GLU A 100 -4.90 -16.28 -22.56
CA GLU A 100 -4.73 -16.65 -21.15
C GLU A 100 -3.99 -15.61 -20.28
N SER A 101 -3.39 -14.57 -20.86
CA SER A 101 -2.71 -13.51 -20.11
C SER A 101 -3.56 -12.25 -19.91
N TRP A 102 -4.83 -12.29 -20.33
CA TRP A 102 -5.76 -11.19 -20.16
C TRP A 102 -6.10 -11.03 -18.68
N ILE A 103 -5.51 -10.02 -18.07
CA ILE A 103 -5.92 -9.51 -16.78
C ILE A 103 -6.80 -8.30 -17.06
N MET A 104 -8.10 -8.53 -17.13
CA MET A 104 -9.08 -7.46 -17.23
C MET A 104 -9.23 -6.79 -15.85
N PHE A 105 -8.61 -5.62 -15.66
CA PHE A 105 -8.71 -4.85 -14.41
C PHE A 105 -10.09 -4.23 -14.22
N ALA A 106 -10.75 -3.91 -15.33
CA ALA A 106 -12.19 -3.81 -15.33
C ALA A 106 -12.70 -5.22 -15.59
N VAL A 107 -13.27 -5.88 -14.59
CA VAL A 107 -14.43 -6.72 -14.90
C VAL A 107 -15.32 -5.78 -15.71
N ALA A 108 -15.43 -6.03 -17.02
CA ALA A 108 -16.50 -5.47 -17.80
C ALA A 108 -17.74 -5.99 -17.09
N ARG A 109 -18.24 -5.20 -16.14
CA ARG A 109 -19.44 -5.57 -15.46
C ARG A 109 -20.45 -5.69 -16.60
N PRO A 110 -21.09 -6.86 -16.76
CA PRO A 110 -22.31 -6.86 -17.53
C PRO A 110 -23.17 -5.75 -16.90
N ALA A 111 -23.88 -5.00 -17.73
CA ALA A 111 -24.78 -3.93 -17.31
C ALA A 111 -25.98 -4.50 -16.50
N THR A 112 -25.71 -5.29 -15.46
CA THR A 112 -26.63 -6.18 -14.76
C THR A 112 -26.61 -5.98 -13.24
N GLY A 113 -25.77 -5.11 -12.70
CA GLY A 113 -26.00 -4.53 -11.37
C GLY A 113 -26.80 -3.25 -11.56
N SER A 114 -28.03 -3.20 -11.05
CA SER A 114 -28.83 -1.97 -11.04
C SER A 114 -28.04 -0.86 -10.35
N GLU A 115 -27.55 0.13 -11.11
CA GLU A 115 -27.01 1.37 -10.54
C GLU A 115 -28.11 2.00 -9.69
N ALA A 116 -27.95 2.00 -8.37
CA ALA A 116 -28.76 2.84 -7.51
C ALA A 116 -28.20 4.27 -7.64
N SER A 117 -28.87 5.09 -8.44
CA SER A 117 -28.61 6.53 -8.43
C SER A 117 -29.41 7.13 -7.28
N VAL A 118 -28.71 7.53 -6.23
CA VAL A 118 -29.31 8.31 -5.15
C VAL A 118 -28.96 9.77 -5.43
N ARG A 119 -29.95 10.55 -5.86
CA ARG A 119 -29.81 12.01 -5.93
C ARG A 119 -30.05 12.58 -4.55
N THR A 120 -28.97 12.87 -3.82
CA THR A 120 -29.03 13.60 -2.55
C THR A 120 -28.82 15.09 -2.80
N GLY A 121 -29.93 15.79 -3.08
CA GLY A 121 -29.96 17.25 -3.23
C GLY A 121 -29.33 17.78 -4.53
N GLU A 122 -28.99 19.07 -4.52
CA GLU A 122 -28.48 19.81 -5.69
C GLU A 122 -26.95 19.83 -5.80
N LEU A 123 -26.18 19.11 -4.95
CA LEU A 123 -24.73 19.34 -4.77
C LEU A 123 -23.80 18.24 -5.34
N PHE A 124 -24.27 17.00 -5.50
CA PHE A 124 -23.48 15.91 -6.07
C PHE A 124 -24.37 14.79 -6.65
N GLU A 125 -23.81 14.06 -7.61
CA GLU A 125 -24.45 12.88 -8.20
C GLU A 125 -23.72 11.65 -7.66
N LEU A 126 -24.38 10.91 -6.79
CA LEU A 126 -23.85 9.69 -6.21
C LEU A 126 -24.30 8.49 -7.04
N ARG A 127 -23.32 7.68 -7.46
CA ARG A 127 -23.54 6.37 -8.08
C ARG A 127 -22.84 5.33 -7.22
N ALA A 128 -23.63 4.44 -6.63
CA ALA A 128 -23.10 3.34 -5.85
C ALA A 128 -23.33 2.01 -6.56
N ASP A 129 -22.35 1.13 -6.39
CA ASP A 129 -22.55 -0.27 -6.64
C ASP A 129 -23.61 -0.88 -5.70
N SER A 130 -24.49 -1.71 -6.26
CA SER A 130 -25.41 -2.59 -5.54
C SER A 130 -24.78 -3.47 -4.45
N THR A 131 -23.46 -3.72 -4.50
CA THR A 131 -22.75 -4.49 -3.47
C THR A 131 -22.50 -3.71 -2.17
N VAL A 132 -22.63 -2.38 -2.20
CA VAL A 132 -22.43 -1.52 -1.02
C VAL A 132 -23.67 -1.62 -0.13
N PRO A 133 -23.53 -1.99 1.16
CA PRO A 133 -24.66 -2.02 2.08
C PRO A 133 -25.30 -0.62 2.23
N SER A 134 -26.64 -0.55 2.20
CA SER A 134 -27.36 0.74 2.27
C SER A 134 -27.00 1.56 3.51
N GLU A 135 -26.86 0.92 4.67
CA GLU A 135 -26.46 1.58 5.92
C GLU A 135 -25.10 2.28 5.80
N ARG A 136 -24.16 1.66 5.09
CA ARG A 136 -22.82 2.22 4.86
C ARG A 136 -22.89 3.38 3.88
N LEU A 137 -23.75 3.27 2.87
CA LEU A 137 -23.99 4.33 1.90
C LEU A 137 -24.64 5.56 2.57
N ASP A 138 -25.62 5.34 3.43
CA ASP A 138 -26.30 6.39 4.19
C ASP A 138 -25.32 7.10 5.13
N PHE A 139 -24.54 6.34 5.90
CA PHE A 139 -23.50 6.89 6.77
C PHE A 139 -22.47 7.73 6.01
N TYR A 140 -22.01 7.25 4.86
CA TYR A 140 -21.07 7.99 4.03
C TYR A 140 -21.71 9.25 3.45
N THR A 141 -22.98 9.20 3.05
CA THR A 141 -23.73 10.36 2.56
C THR A 141 -23.83 11.46 3.64
N ASP A 142 -24.13 11.08 4.88
CA ASP A 142 -24.14 12.00 6.02
C ASP A 142 -22.75 12.61 6.23
N THR A 143 -21.71 11.78 6.17
CA THR A 143 -20.30 12.22 6.25
C THR A 143 -19.99 13.27 5.18
N LEU A 144 -20.39 13.04 3.93
CA LEU A 144 -20.20 14.00 2.84
C LEU A 144 -20.91 15.34 3.10
N GLY A 145 -22.12 15.30 3.66
CA GLY A 145 -22.84 16.51 4.07
C GLY A 145 -22.05 17.34 5.08
N GLU A 146 -21.49 16.70 6.12
CA GLU A 146 -20.66 17.38 7.11
C GLU A 146 -19.37 17.94 6.53
N VAL A 147 -18.70 17.17 5.66
CA VAL A 147 -17.47 17.58 4.99
C VAL A 147 -17.71 18.81 4.12
N LEU A 148 -18.76 18.78 3.30
CA LEU A 148 -19.12 19.91 2.45
C LEU A 148 -19.50 21.14 3.26
N ASN A 149 -20.31 20.99 4.31
CA ASN A 149 -20.63 22.11 5.21
C ASN A 149 -19.37 22.73 5.83
N ARG A 150 -18.40 21.91 6.26
CA ARG A 150 -17.12 22.39 6.77
C ARG A 150 -16.33 23.15 5.71
N ILE A 151 -16.15 22.56 4.53
CA ILE A 151 -15.41 23.20 3.43
C ILE A 151 -16.09 24.51 3.01
N ASP A 152 -17.39 24.48 2.76
CA ASP A 152 -18.15 25.63 2.28
C ASP A 152 -18.14 26.78 3.30
N SER A 153 -18.18 26.47 4.61
CA SER A 153 -18.16 27.47 5.68
C SER A 153 -16.92 28.37 5.68
N TRP A 154 -15.75 27.86 5.26
CA TRP A 154 -14.53 28.65 5.21
C TRP A 154 -14.10 29.00 3.78
N ALA A 155 -14.47 28.21 2.78
CA ALA A 155 -14.16 28.46 1.37
C ALA A 155 -15.11 29.49 0.73
N GLY A 156 -16.18 29.91 1.44
CA GLY A 156 -16.99 31.07 1.05
C GLY A 156 -18.14 30.77 0.11
N ALA A 157 -18.62 29.53 0.07
CA ALA A 157 -19.80 29.21 -0.73
C ALA A 157 -21.05 29.83 -0.07
N GLY A 158 -21.53 30.95 -0.61
CA GLY A 158 -22.73 31.66 -0.12
C GLY A 158 -22.54 33.14 0.22
N GLU A 159 -21.35 33.71 0.09
CA GLU A 159 -21.18 35.17 0.04
C GLU A 159 -21.57 35.63 -1.37
N GLU A 160 -22.87 35.85 -1.61
CA GLU A 160 -23.32 36.63 -2.76
C GLU A 160 -22.64 38.01 -2.74
N ASP A 161 -22.17 38.46 -3.91
CA ASP A 161 -21.70 39.82 -4.16
C ASP A 161 -22.77 40.84 -3.73
N GLY A 162 -22.77 41.22 -2.45
CA GLY A 162 -23.47 42.39 -1.92
C GLY A 162 -22.83 43.72 -2.35
N GLY A 163 -22.10 43.71 -3.47
CA GLY A 163 -21.47 44.88 -4.06
C GLY A 163 -22.50 45.68 -4.85
N ALA A 164 -22.98 46.77 -4.25
CA ALA A 164 -23.78 47.78 -4.90
C ALA A 164 -23.18 48.18 -6.26
N VAL A 165 -23.81 47.77 -7.36
CA VAL A 165 -23.46 48.25 -8.70
C VAL A 165 -24.00 49.67 -8.86
N GLY A 166 -23.12 50.65 -8.60
CA GLY A 166 -23.29 52.02 -9.06
C GLY A 166 -23.43 52.03 -10.58
N GLY A 167 -24.44 52.75 -11.06
CA GLY A 167 -24.83 52.77 -12.47
C GLY A 167 -23.70 53.17 -13.41
N MET A 168 -23.44 52.31 -14.40
CA MET A 168 -22.80 52.68 -15.66
C MET A 168 -23.84 52.65 -16.78
N LYS A 169 -23.98 53.80 -17.44
CA LYS A 169 -24.77 54.01 -18.67
C LYS A 169 -24.26 53.10 -19.79
N MET A 170 -25.17 52.34 -20.41
CA MET A 170 -24.94 51.69 -21.70
C MET A 170 -24.83 52.73 -22.84
N PRO A 171 -23.91 52.56 -23.81
CA PRO A 171 -23.92 53.34 -25.04
C PRO A 171 -24.98 52.82 -26.02
N GLU A 172 -25.62 53.74 -26.74
CA GLU A 172 -26.65 53.47 -27.76
C GLU A 172 -26.11 52.61 -28.92
N MET A 173 -26.89 51.61 -29.31
CA MET A 173 -26.68 50.78 -30.51
C MET A 173 -27.38 51.41 -31.73
N PRO A 174 -26.81 51.31 -32.95
CA PRO A 174 -27.47 51.78 -34.17
C PRO A 174 -28.46 50.75 -34.75
N ASP A 175 -29.48 51.27 -35.43
CA ASP A 175 -30.64 50.58 -36.00
C ASP A 175 -30.30 49.42 -36.96
N VAL A 176 -31.04 48.30 -36.80
CA VAL A 176 -31.03 47.14 -37.69
C VAL A 176 -32.38 47.08 -38.43
N PRO A 177 -32.43 46.74 -39.74
CA PRO A 177 -33.68 46.75 -40.50
C PRO A 177 -34.57 45.54 -40.20
N GLU A 178 -35.89 45.80 -40.18
CA GLU A 178 -36.97 44.85 -39.96
C GLU A 178 -37.00 43.68 -40.97
N MET A 179 -37.14 42.46 -40.45
CA MET A 179 -37.50 41.24 -41.17
C MET A 179 -38.54 40.47 -40.34
N PRO A 180 -39.43 39.71 -40.99
CA PRO A 180 -40.84 39.63 -40.61
C PRO A 180 -41.15 38.62 -39.50
N GLU A 181 -42.21 38.94 -38.78
CA GLU A 181 -42.90 38.15 -37.76
C GLU A 181 -43.37 36.80 -38.32
N ASP A 182 -42.83 35.71 -37.78
CA ASP A 182 -43.60 34.52 -37.43
C ASP A 182 -42.94 33.90 -36.19
N SER A 183 -43.63 34.08 -35.09
CA SER A 183 -43.31 33.63 -33.74
C SER A 183 -43.65 32.15 -33.56
N GLU A 184 -42.76 31.39 -32.92
CA GLU A 184 -43.13 30.48 -31.83
C GLU A 184 -41.86 30.12 -31.03
N ASP A 185 -41.74 30.78 -29.88
CA ASP A 185 -41.04 30.41 -28.64
C ASP A 185 -39.73 29.61 -28.75
N THR A 186 -38.64 30.35 -28.85
CA THR A 186 -37.38 29.96 -28.19
C THR A 186 -36.98 31.06 -27.22
N GLU A 187 -37.43 30.93 -25.97
CA GLU A 187 -36.72 31.52 -24.84
C GLU A 187 -35.26 31.08 -24.95
N VAL A 188 -34.39 32.04 -25.22
CA VAL A 188 -32.96 31.91 -25.00
C VAL A 188 -32.77 31.90 -23.48
N PRO A 189 -32.36 30.80 -22.84
CA PRO A 189 -32.01 30.88 -21.44
C PRO A 189 -30.69 31.62 -21.34
N ASP A 190 -30.73 32.70 -20.58
CA ASP A 190 -29.56 33.33 -19.99
C ASP A 190 -28.59 32.29 -19.44
N VAL A 191 -27.31 32.64 -19.50
CA VAL A 191 -26.16 31.86 -19.06
C VAL A 191 -26.31 31.46 -17.58
N VAL A 192 -26.86 30.27 -17.33
CA VAL A 192 -26.80 29.62 -16.01
C VAL A 192 -25.47 28.87 -15.92
N ARG A 193 -24.41 29.56 -15.47
CA ARG A 193 -23.23 28.89 -14.93
C ARG A 193 -23.59 28.31 -13.55
N VAL A 194 -24.17 27.12 -13.56
CA VAL A 194 -24.33 26.29 -12.37
C VAL A 194 -23.89 24.87 -12.72
N VAL A 195 -22.60 24.58 -12.56
CA VAL A 195 -22.15 23.18 -12.47
C VAL A 195 -22.10 22.82 -11.00
N ARG A 196 -23.26 22.39 -10.50
CA ARG A 196 -23.54 22.09 -9.09
C ARG A 196 -23.25 20.63 -8.70
N VAL A 197 -22.55 19.84 -9.52
CA VAL A 197 -22.51 18.37 -9.35
C VAL A 197 -21.09 17.82 -9.37
N VAL A 198 -20.53 17.49 -8.20
CA VAL A 198 -19.40 16.54 -8.13
C VAL A 198 -19.97 15.15 -8.35
N ARG A 199 -19.54 14.45 -9.40
CA ARG A 199 -19.92 13.04 -9.61
C ARG A 199 -19.09 12.17 -8.70
N ILE A 200 -19.75 11.36 -7.86
CA ILE A 200 -19.13 10.44 -6.91
C ILE A 200 -19.49 9.02 -7.33
N ILE A 201 -18.47 8.19 -7.56
CA ILE A 201 -18.63 6.78 -7.85
C ILE A 201 -18.14 5.99 -6.64
N ILE A 202 -19.01 5.16 -6.09
CA ILE A 202 -18.73 4.35 -4.91
C ILE A 202 -18.63 2.90 -5.34
N ASP A 203 -17.45 2.31 -5.10
CA ASP A 203 -17.21 0.89 -5.29
C ASP A 203 -17.29 0.15 -3.94
N GLY A 204 -17.90 -1.04 -3.95
CA GLY A 204 -17.88 -1.95 -2.80
C GLY A 204 -16.65 -2.85 -2.79
N ASP A 205 -15.88 -2.86 -3.89
CA ASP A 205 -14.72 -3.71 -4.11
C ASP A 205 -13.43 -2.89 -4.29
N LEU A 206 -12.35 -3.40 -3.72
CA LEU A 206 -11.01 -2.80 -3.78
C LEU A 206 -10.23 -3.21 -5.03
N THR A 207 -10.70 -4.20 -5.81
CA THR A 207 -10.06 -4.67 -7.05
C THR A 207 -9.71 -3.54 -8.01
N PHE A 208 -10.54 -2.51 -8.05
CA PHE A 208 -10.31 -1.32 -8.87
C PHE A 208 -9.03 -0.54 -8.48
N LEU A 209 -8.74 -0.39 -7.18
CA LEU A 209 -7.56 0.34 -6.69
C LEU A 209 -6.24 -0.40 -6.98
N ALA A 210 -6.31 -1.72 -7.07
CA ALA A 210 -5.15 -2.58 -7.29
C ALA A 210 -4.46 -2.39 -8.64
N GLY A 211 -5.24 -2.25 -9.71
CA GLY A 211 -4.72 -2.19 -11.08
C GLY A 211 -3.91 -0.92 -11.39
N GLN A 212 -3.83 0.01 -10.44
CA GLN A 212 -3.29 1.36 -10.61
C GLN A 212 -2.15 1.72 -9.64
N GLY A 213 -1.67 0.77 -8.83
CA GLY A 213 -0.57 1.02 -7.88
C GLY A 213 -0.92 2.06 -6.81
N ALA A 214 -2.20 2.12 -6.40
CA ALA A 214 -2.68 3.06 -5.40
C ALA A 214 -1.89 2.86 -4.10
N GLY A 215 -1.29 3.95 -3.59
CA GLY A 215 -0.64 3.97 -2.28
C GLY A 215 -1.69 3.83 -1.15
N ALA A 216 -1.57 4.65 -0.11
CA ALA A 216 -2.48 4.62 1.05
C ALA A 216 -3.90 5.17 0.82
N ASP A 217 -4.34 5.33 -0.43
CA ASP A 217 -5.54 6.11 -0.74
C ASP A 217 -6.75 5.21 -0.98
N LEU A 218 -7.86 5.55 -0.30
CA LEU A 218 -9.18 4.89 -0.42
C LEU A 218 -10.08 5.57 -1.47
N TRP A 219 -9.53 6.56 -2.19
CA TRP A 219 -10.23 7.37 -3.16
C TRP A 219 -9.27 7.84 -4.26
N ARG A 220 -9.84 8.34 -5.36
CA ARG A 220 -9.11 9.06 -6.41
C ARG A 220 -10.02 10.07 -7.11
N ILE A 221 -9.41 11.04 -7.78
CA ILE A 221 -10.11 11.92 -8.73
C ILE A 221 -9.73 11.48 -10.14
N ASN A 222 -10.72 11.18 -10.96
CA ASN A 222 -10.49 10.99 -12.39
C ASN A 222 -10.09 12.35 -12.99
N PRO A 223 -8.88 12.47 -13.56
CA PRO A 223 -8.36 13.76 -14.02
C PRO A 223 -9.07 14.29 -15.26
N VAL A 224 -9.80 13.44 -15.99
CA VAL A 224 -10.52 13.81 -17.23
C VAL A 224 -11.93 14.29 -16.91
N THR A 225 -12.65 13.55 -16.07
CA THR A 225 -14.06 13.85 -15.75
C THR A 225 -14.23 14.70 -14.50
N GLY A 226 -13.19 14.81 -13.67
CA GLY A 226 -13.27 15.44 -12.34
C GLY A 226 -14.08 14.61 -11.33
N ALA A 227 -14.57 13.43 -11.71
CA ALA A 227 -15.35 12.57 -10.84
C ALA A 227 -14.46 12.02 -9.71
N VAL A 228 -15.00 12.06 -8.49
CA VAL A 228 -14.40 11.41 -7.33
C VAL A 228 -14.85 9.97 -7.33
N GLN A 229 -13.90 9.05 -7.14
CA GLN A 229 -14.20 7.65 -6.93
C GLN A 229 -13.67 7.26 -5.56
N THR A 230 -14.49 6.59 -4.76
CA THR A 230 -14.16 6.20 -3.38
C THR A 230 -14.59 4.75 -3.15
N VAL A 231 -13.92 4.07 -2.21
CA VAL A 231 -14.21 2.67 -1.89
C VAL A 231 -14.88 2.56 -0.52
N LEU A 232 -16.02 1.87 -0.50
CA LEU A 232 -16.79 1.54 0.70
C LEU A 232 -16.86 0.02 0.91
N ALA A 233 -15.70 -0.63 0.95
CA ALA A 233 -15.59 -2.07 1.17
C ALA A 233 -15.90 -2.46 2.63
N PRO A 234 -16.68 -3.52 2.89
CA PRO A 234 -17.03 -3.97 4.24
C PRO A 234 -15.81 -4.16 5.15
N GLY A 235 -15.88 -3.62 6.37
CA GLY A 235 -14.81 -3.73 7.38
C GLY A 235 -13.55 -2.90 7.11
N VAL A 236 -13.44 -2.25 5.95
CA VAL A 236 -12.39 -1.28 5.62
C VAL A 236 -12.85 0.11 6.02
N ALA A 237 -11.95 0.99 6.47
CA ALA A 237 -12.27 2.40 6.64
C ALA A 237 -12.61 3.06 5.28
N ASP A 238 -13.29 4.20 5.31
CA ASP A 238 -13.50 5.00 4.11
C ASP A 238 -12.51 6.18 4.03
N ASP A 239 -12.61 6.96 2.96
CA ASP A 239 -11.77 8.15 2.79
C ASP A 239 -12.22 9.35 3.64
N GLY A 240 -13.27 9.26 4.44
CA GLY A 240 -13.83 10.37 5.23
C GLY A 240 -14.31 11.54 4.37
N GLY A 241 -14.58 11.33 3.09
CA GLY A 241 -14.95 12.39 2.13
C GLY A 241 -13.78 13.26 1.67
N ARG A 242 -12.52 12.89 1.94
CA ARG A 242 -11.33 13.64 1.52
C ARG A 242 -11.27 13.90 0.02
N GLY A 243 -11.64 12.92 -0.81
CA GLY A 243 -11.65 13.09 -2.25
C GLY A 243 -12.64 14.16 -2.69
N VAL A 244 -13.82 14.17 -2.06
CA VAL A 244 -14.87 15.17 -2.29
C VAL A 244 -14.42 16.55 -1.80
N ALA A 245 -13.82 16.63 -0.61
CA ALA A 245 -13.27 17.88 -0.08
C ALA A 245 -12.26 18.49 -1.05
N ARG A 246 -11.33 17.70 -1.59
CA ARG A 246 -10.36 18.17 -2.59
C ARG A 246 -11.02 18.65 -3.87
N ALA A 247 -11.96 17.87 -4.42
CA ALA A 247 -12.67 18.27 -5.63
C ALA A 247 -13.45 19.58 -5.42
N ARG A 248 -14.11 19.73 -4.26
CA ARG A 248 -14.84 20.94 -3.88
C ARG A 248 -13.93 22.15 -3.71
N LEU A 249 -12.77 21.99 -3.06
CA LEU A 249 -11.80 23.06 -2.88
C LEU A 249 -11.24 23.57 -4.20
N ARG A 250 -10.88 22.67 -5.12
CA ARG A 250 -10.43 23.05 -6.47
C ARG A 250 -11.50 23.80 -7.24
N HIS A 251 -12.76 23.44 -7.06
CA HIS A 251 -13.88 24.12 -7.68
C HIS A 251 -14.07 25.54 -7.13
N LEU A 252 -14.04 25.70 -5.80
CA LEU A 252 -14.31 26.99 -5.15
C LEU A 252 -13.12 27.96 -5.22
N LEU A 253 -11.91 27.46 -4.98
CA LEU A 253 -10.71 28.27 -4.76
C LEU A 253 -9.65 28.11 -5.86
N GLY A 254 -9.87 27.22 -6.84
CA GLY A 254 -8.91 26.94 -7.90
C GLY A 254 -7.74 26.08 -7.43
N GLN A 255 -6.62 26.16 -8.15
CA GLN A 255 -5.42 25.38 -7.85
C GLN A 255 -4.76 25.86 -6.56
N PRO A 256 -4.37 24.95 -5.66
CA PRO A 256 -3.68 25.31 -4.44
C PRO A 256 -2.30 25.90 -4.75
N ARG A 257 -1.83 26.82 -3.91
CA ARG A 257 -0.49 27.40 -4.00
C ARG A 257 0.62 26.41 -3.68
N ALA A 258 0.33 25.37 -2.88
CA ALA A 258 1.25 24.32 -2.49
C ALA A 258 0.47 23.03 -2.20
N SER A 259 1.06 21.85 -2.44
CA SER A 259 0.35 20.58 -2.24
C SER A 259 -0.09 20.37 -0.79
N TRP A 260 0.71 20.85 0.18
CA TRP A 260 0.40 20.70 1.60
C TRP A 260 -0.86 21.43 2.04
N LEU A 261 -1.20 22.56 1.39
CA LEU A 261 -2.42 23.31 1.67
C LEU A 261 -3.65 22.52 1.24
N GLU A 262 -3.59 21.86 0.09
CA GLU A 262 -4.69 21.03 -0.40
C GLU A 262 -4.84 19.73 0.40
N ASP A 263 -3.74 19.03 0.67
CA ASP A 263 -3.72 17.87 1.56
C ASP A 263 -4.31 18.25 2.94
N GLY A 264 -3.84 19.36 3.51
CA GLY A 264 -4.25 19.83 4.83
C GLY A 264 -5.70 20.28 4.90
N ALA A 265 -6.16 21.04 3.90
CA ALA A 265 -7.55 21.50 3.80
C ALA A 265 -8.54 20.33 3.64
N ALA A 266 -8.20 19.35 2.80
CA ALA A 266 -9.03 18.17 2.60
C ALA A 266 -9.12 17.31 3.88
N LEU A 267 -8.00 17.15 4.61
CA LEU A 267 -7.96 16.46 5.90
C LEU A 267 -8.71 17.20 7.00
N ASP A 268 -8.57 18.52 7.07
CA ASP A 268 -9.28 19.33 8.04
C ASP A 268 -10.81 19.26 7.83
N GLY A 269 -11.26 19.27 6.57
CA GLY A 269 -12.67 19.08 6.22
C GLY A 269 -13.20 17.68 6.52
N ALA A 270 -12.41 16.64 6.24
CA ALA A 270 -12.74 15.25 6.55
C ALA A 270 -12.72 14.93 8.05
N ASP A 271 -11.86 15.63 8.81
CA ASP A 271 -11.65 15.49 10.26
C ASP A 271 -11.39 14.06 10.73
N SER A 272 -10.92 13.24 9.81
CA SER A 272 -10.64 11.84 10.05
C SER A 272 -9.56 11.33 9.12
N TRP A 273 -8.83 10.35 9.63
CA TRP A 273 -7.83 9.59 8.89
C TRP A 273 -8.11 8.11 9.06
N TRP A 274 -8.55 7.45 7.97
CA TRP A 274 -8.79 6.01 7.96
C TRP A 274 -9.73 5.56 9.12
N GLY A 275 -10.84 6.27 9.30
CA GLY A 275 -11.83 5.99 10.35
C GLY A 275 -11.41 6.40 11.77
N ARG A 276 -10.24 7.02 11.96
CA ARG A 276 -9.81 7.62 13.23
C ARG A 276 -10.06 9.12 13.21
N ASP A 277 -10.46 9.68 14.35
CA ASP A 277 -10.49 11.14 14.57
C ASP A 277 -9.11 11.74 14.29
N LEU A 278 -9.06 12.83 13.53
CA LEU A 278 -7.81 13.44 13.09
C LEU A 278 -6.95 13.89 14.27
N GLU A 279 -7.57 14.47 15.30
CA GLU A 279 -6.88 14.98 16.47
C GLU A 279 -6.34 13.85 17.35
N GLU A 280 -7.12 12.77 17.54
CA GLU A 280 -6.66 11.55 18.22
C GLU A 280 -5.44 10.95 17.50
N TRP A 281 -5.49 10.84 16.17
CA TRP A 281 -4.40 10.28 15.40
C TRP A 281 -3.14 11.16 15.44
N VAL A 282 -3.28 12.48 15.36
CA VAL A 282 -2.15 13.41 15.50
C VAL A 282 -1.56 13.37 16.91
N ALA A 283 -2.40 13.23 17.95
CA ALA A 283 -1.93 13.00 19.32
C ALA A 283 -1.14 11.67 19.41
N PHE A 284 -1.62 10.59 18.79
CA PHE A 284 -0.89 9.32 18.71
C PHE A 284 0.50 9.51 18.07
N LEU A 285 0.59 10.18 16.92
CA LEU A 285 1.86 10.47 16.25
C LEU A 285 2.79 11.33 17.12
N ARG A 286 2.23 12.31 17.86
CA ARG A 286 3.01 13.17 18.77
C ARG A 286 3.62 12.38 19.91
N VAL A 287 2.86 11.47 20.55
CA VAL A 287 3.39 10.60 21.63
C VAL A 287 4.51 9.71 21.11
N GLY A 288 4.46 9.31 19.84
CA GLY A 288 5.50 8.49 19.21
C GLY A 288 6.68 9.26 18.66
N GLU A 289 6.68 10.60 18.76
CA GLU A 289 7.70 11.43 18.10
C GLU A 289 7.78 11.14 16.58
N LEU A 290 6.62 10.83 15.97
CA LEU A 290 6.49 10.47 14.54
C LEU A 290 6.01 11.62 13.65
N LEU A 291 5.76 12.79 14.23
CA LEU A 291 5.35 13.96 13.45
C LEU A 291 6.52 14.44 12.57
N PRO A 292 6.29 14.72 11.27
CA PRO A 292 7.30 15.33 10.42
C PRO A 292 7.77 16.70 10.93
N SER A 293 8.97 17.11 10.53
CA SER A 293 9.43 18.48 10.74
C SER A 293 8.60 19.46 9.88
N ILE A 294 8.63 20.76 10.22
CA ILE A 294 7.92 21.75 9.40
C ILE A 294 8.46 21.82 7.96
N GLU A 295 9.76 21.61 7.77
CA GLU A 295 10.37 21.54 6.44
C GLU A 295 9.80 20.36 5.63
N GLU A 296 9.73 19.18 6.26
CA GLU A 296 9.12 18.00 5.66
C GLU A 296 7.63 18.20 5.37
N LEU A 297 6.86 18.88 6.25
CA LEU A 297 5.44 19.12 5.99
C LEU A 297 5.23 19.98 4.74
N LEU A 298 6.07 20.98 4.54
CA LEU A 298 5.93 21.96 3.46
C LEU A 298 6.55 21.50 2.14
N ALA A 299 7.50 20.56 2.16
CA ALA A 299 8.18 20.08 0.96
C ALA A 299 7.24 19.30 0.01
N GLU A 300 7.34 19.58 -1.27
CA GLU A 300 6.46 19.02 -2.30
C GLU A 300 6.69 17.51 -2.51
N ASP A 301 7.92 17.04 -2.32
CA ASP A 301 8.35 15.65 -2.54
C ASP A 301 8.25 14.75 -1.29
N SER A 302 7.82 15.28 -0.14
CA SER A 302 7.69 14.49 1.10
C SER A 302 6.78 13.27 0.98
N HIS A 303 5.83 13.29 0.04
CA HIS A 303 4.96 12.14 -0.24
C HIS A 303 5.71 10.93 -0.82
N LEU A 304 6.92 11.13 -1.34
CA LEU A 304 7.83 10.08 -1.82
C LEU A 304 8.66 9.47 -0.68
N LEU A 305 8.88 10.23 0.39
CA LEU A 305 9.86 9.92 1.43
C LEU A 305 9.22 9.50 2.75
N LEU A 306 8.02 9.99 3.03
CA LEU A 306 7.33 9.82 4.30
C LEU A 306 6.05 9.03 4.15
N SER A 307 5.75 8.23 5.17
CA SER A 307 4.48 7.51 5.23
C SER A 307 3.29 8.48 5.12
N PRO A 308 2.33 8.24 4.21
CA PRO A 308 1.11 9.06 4.12
C PRO A 308 0.32 9.04 5.43
N HIS A 309 0.41 7.96 6.21
CA HIS A 309 -0.24 7.84 7.52
C HIS A 309 0.37 8.74 8.61
N ARG A 310 1.52 9.39 8.37
CA ARG A 310 2.04 10.48 9.22
C ARG A 310 1.95 11.85 8.55
N LEU A 311 2.26 11.92 7.25
CA LEU A 311 2.37 13.17 6.51
C LEU A 311 1.01 13.87 6.37
N LEU A 312 -0.01 13.16 5.90
CA LEU A 312 -1.31 13.77 5.60
C LEU A 312 -2.05 14.24 6.85
N PRO A 313 -2.14 13.45 7.94
CA PRO A 313 -2.71 13.93 9.20
C PRO A 313 -1.99 15.15 9.77
N ALA A 314 -0.65 15.18 9.69
CA ALA A 314 0.13 16.31 10.17
C ALA A 314 -0.09 17.58 9.32
N ARG A 315 -0.23 17.44 7.99
CA ARG A 315 -0.65 18.54 7.11
C ARG A 315 -2.06 19.03 7.47
N GLY A 316 -2.98 18.12 7.78
CA GLY A 316 -4.33 18.43 8.29
C GLY A 316 -4.29 19.27 9.56
N ALA A 317 -3.50 18.84 10.55
CA ALA A 317 -3.29 19.58 11.80
C ALA A 317 -2.69 20.97 11.59
N LEU A 318 -1.66 21.10 10.75
CA LEU A 318 -1.05 22.39 10.42
C LEU A 318 -2.07 23.34 9.76
N PHE A 319 -2.83 22.84 8.78
CA PHE A 319 -3.85 23.62 8.10
C PHE A 319 -4.95 24.07 9.08
N ARG A 320 -5.44 23.16 9.93
CA ARG A 320 -6.43 23.47 10.96
C ARG A 320 -5.94 24.54 11.93
N ALA A 321 -4.71 24.41 12.43
CA ALA A 321 -4.11 25.39 13.32
C ALA A 321 -4.04 26.78 12.68
N LEU A 322 -3.67 26.84 11.39
CA LEU A 322 -3.61 28.08 10.63
C LEU A 322 -5.01 28.68 10.42
N ARG A 323 -6.00 27.86 10.08
CA ARG A 323 -7.40 28.29 9.90
C ARG A 323 -8.02 28.79 11.19
N GLU A 324 -7.77 28.13 12.32
CA GLU A 324 -8.27 28.55 13.65
C GLU A 324 -7.68 29.90 14.08
N ARG A 325 -6.40 30.14 13.75
CA ARG A 325 -5.73 31.40 14.07
C ARG A 325 -6.17 32.55 13.18
N ASP A 326 -6.24 32.31 11.87
CA ASP A 326 -6.30 33.36 10.86
C ASP A 326 -7.70 33.56 10.25
N GLY A 327 -8.60 32.62 10.50
CA GLY A 327 -9.97 32.66 10.01
C GLY A 327 -10.11 32.38 8.51
N ALA A 328 -11.36 32.25 8.07
CA ALA A 328 -11.72 31.82 6.71
C ALA A 328 -11.20 32.75 5.61
N ALA A 329 -11.35 34.07 5.77
CA ALA A 329 -10.99 35.05 4.74
C ALA A 329 -9.49 35.00 4.39
N LEU A 330 -8.62 34.99 5.40
CA LEU A 330 -7.18 34.95 5.17
C LEU A 330 -6.72 33.58 4.63
N MET A 331 -7.37 32.49 5.07
CA MET A 331 -7.09 31.16 4.53
C MET A 331 -7.44 31.03 3.05
N ARG A 332 -8.58 31.58 2.61
CA ARG A 332 -8.94 31.64 1.18
C ARG A 332 -7.86 32.35 0.37
N ALA A 333 -7.41 33.51 0.83
CA ALA A 333 -6.38 34.31 0.16
C ALA A 333 -5.00 33.61 0.11
N ARG A 334 -4.70 32.71 1.05
CA ARG A 334 -3.46 31.91 1.07
C ARG A 334 -3.54 30.62 0.27
N TYR A 335 -4.74 30.06 0.12
CA TYR A 335 -4.94 28.79 -0.57
C TYR A 335 -4.70 28.92 -2.07
N ALA A 336 -5.28 29.94 -2.71
CA ALA A 336 -5.26 30.09 -4.16
C ALA A 336 -3.89 30.51 -4.71
N SER A 337 -3.50 29.94 -5.86
CA SER A 337 -2.36 30.44 -6.62
C SER A 337 -2.62 31.84 -7.19
N PRO A 338 -1.60 32.73 -7.25
CA PRO A 338 -1.74 34.06 -7.86
C PRO A 338 -2.22 33.91 -9.32
N GLY A 339 -3.42 34.38 -9.64
CA GLY A 339 -4.04 34.26 -10.97
C GLY A 339 -5.39 33.53 -11.02
N GLY A 340 -5.84 32.91 -9.91
CA GLY A 340 -7.23 32.49 -9.74
C GLY A 340 -8.16 33.70 -9.61
N THR A 341 -9.40 33.56 -10.08
CA THR A 341 -10.41 34.64 -10.11
C THR A 341 -10.67 35.24 -8.72
N GLY A 342 -9.99 36.33 -8.36
CA GLY A 342 -10.57 37.33 -7.45
C GLY A 342 -9.80 37.86 -6.23
N GLY A 343 -8.47 37.73 -6.08
CA GLY A 343 -7.79 38.41 -4.96
C GLY A 343 -6.26 38.45 -4.99
N GLU A 344 -5.66 39.45 -4.32
CA GLU A 344 -4.22 39.47 -4.01
C GLU A 344 -3.88 38.26 -3.11
N ALA A 345 -2.93 37.44 -3.56
CA ALA A 345 -2.52 36.26 -2.81
C ALA A 345 -1.84 36.70 -1.50
N ALA A 346 -2.44 36.33 -0.36
CA ALA A 346 -1.84 36.61 0.93
C ALA A 346 -0.58 35.77 1.14
N GLU A 347 0.42 36.34 1.80
CA GLU A 347 1.67 35.65 2.09
C GLU A 347 1.44 34.57 3.15
N LEU A 348 2.09 33.42 2.97
CA LEU A 348 2.13 32.37 3.98
C LEU A 348 3.06 32.82 5.12
N PRO A 349 2.76 32.48 6.39
CA PRO A 349 3.69 32.73 7.47
C PRO A 349 5.04 32.04 7.24
N GLY A 350 6.10 32.60 7.81
CA GLY A 350 7.43 32.01 7.72
C GLY A 350 7.50 30.62 8.38
N GLN A 351 8.45 29.79 7.96
CA GLN A 351 8.60 28.42 8.45
C GLN A 351 8.72 28.32 9.98
N GLN A 352 9.41 29.27 10.62
CA GLN A 352 9.55 29.30 12.08
C GLN A 352 8.20 29.50 12.78
N GLU A 353 7.37 30.40 12.25
CA GLU A 353 6.05 30.69 12.79
C GLU A 353 5.10 29.50 12.58
N LEU A 354 5.12 28.90 11.39
CA LEU A 354 4.36 27.68 11.11
C LEU A 354 4.81 26.51 12.01
N GLY A 355 6.11 26.39 12.25
CA GLY A 355 6.68 25.38 13.14
C GLY A 355 6.21 25.54 14.58
N GLN A 356 6.19 26.77 15.10
CA GLN A 356 5.68 27.05 16.43
C GLN A 356 4.16 26.77 16.53
N LEU A 357 3.39 27.23 15.54
CA LEU A 357 1.95 27.00 15.48
C LEU A 357 1.62 25.50 15.46
N PHE A 358 2.35 24.72 14.67
CA PHE A 358 2.20 23.27 14.61
C PHE A 358 2.55 22.59 15.94
N ALA A 359 3.65 23.00 16.57
CA ALA A 359 4.06 22.47 17.87
C ALA A 359 3.01 22.75 18.95
N ASP A 360 2.48 23.97 19.01
CA ASP A 360 1.47 24.38 19.98
C ASP A 360 0.16 23.62 19.77
N TRP A 361 -0.31 23.52 18.52
CA TRP A 361 -1.55 22.82 18.21
C TRP A 361 -1.45 21.32 18.52
N THR A 362 -0.35 20.67 18.15
CA THR A 362 -0.15 19.23 18.41
C THR A 362 0.04 18.92 19.89
N ALA A 363 0.65 19.83 20.66
CA ALA A 363 0.71 19.73 22.12
C ALA A 363 -0.69 19.87 22.75
N ALA A 364 -1.52 20.79 22.25
CA ALA A 364 -2.90 20.95 22.72
C ALA A 364 -3.78 19.74 22.35
N ALA A 365 -3.61 19.19 21.14
CA ALA A 365 -4.26 17.94 20.71
C ALA A 365 -3.90 16.78 21.63
N LEU A 366 -2.61 16.64 21.97
CA LEU A 366 -2.14 15.67 22.95
C LEU A 366 -2.77 15.89 24.32
N ALA A 367 -2.90 17.14 24.79
CA ALA A 367 -3.52 17.41 26.08
C ALA A 367 -5.02 17.01 26.11
N ARG A 368 -5.74 17.19 25.00
CA ARG A 368 -7.17 16.88 24.89
C ARG A 368 -7.47 15.41 24.62
N ARG A 369 -6.66 14.75 23.77
CA ARG A 369 -6.91 13.39 23.27
C ARG A 369 -5.89 12.36 23.74
N GLY A 370 -4.82 12.78 24.41
CA GLY A 370 -3.71 11.93 24.88
C GLY A 370 -4.02 11.05 26.07
N ALA A 371 -5.11 11.32 26.80
CA ALA A 371 -5.54 10.51 27.92
C ALA A 371 -5.79 9.07 27.45
N GLY A 372 -5.10 8.10 28.06
CA GLY A 372 -5.15 6.69 27.65
C GLY A 372 -4.23 6.29 26.48
N LEU A 373 -3.71 7.22 25.67
CA LEU A 373 -2.69 6.91 24.63
C LEU A 373 -1.32 6.62 25.26
N VAL A 374 -0.94 7.43 26.26
CA VAL A 374 0.30 7.21 27.02
C VAL A 374 0.22 5.90 27.80
N GLU A 375 -0.93 5.60 28.40
CA GLU A 375 -1.15 4.35 29.15
C GLU A 375 -1.10 3.13 28.21
N ARG A 376 -1.80 3.19 27.06
CA ARG A 376 -1.72 2.16 26.01
C ARG A 376 -0.28 1.85 25.58
N ARG A 377 0.57 2.87 25.47
CA ARG A 377 2.00 2.73 25.12
C ARG A 377 2.91 2.33 26.28
N SER A 378 2.55 2.65 27.51
CA SER A 378 3.35 2.33 28.70
C SER A 378 3.15 0.88 29.15
N PHE A 379 2.04 0.26 28.74
CA PHE A 379 1.68 -1.10 29.14
C PHE A 379 2.38 -2.17 28.28
N TYR A 380 3.70 -2.30 28.49
CA TYR A 380 4.50 -3.35 27.86
C TYR A 380 4.25 -4.75 28.42
N ALA A 381 3.55 -4.88 29.56
CA ALA A 381 3.70 -6.04 30.43
C ALA A 381 2.78 -7.24 30.14
N ASP A 382 1.58 -7.05 29.58
CA ASP A 382 0.66 -8.20 29.41
C ASP A 382 0.79 -8.85 28.02
N LEU A 383 1.81 -9.70 27.90
CA LEU A 383 2.02 -10.61 26.77
C LEU A 383 0.77 -11.47 26.50
N THR A 384 0.03 -11.84 27.55
CA THR A 384 -1.20 -12.64 27.45
C THR A 384 -2.30 -11.82 26.80
N ALA A 385 -2.48 -10.54 27.16
CA ALA A 385 -3.40 -9.65 26.47
C ALA A 385 -3.01 -9.41 25.00
N LYS A 386 -1.70 -9.29 24.71
CA LYS A 386 -1.18 -9.08 23.34
C LYS A 386 -1.47 -10.27 22.41
N LEU A 387 -1.51 -11.49 22.94
CA LEU A 387 -1.86 -12.71 22.19
C LEU A 387 -3.24 -13.27 22.54
N ALA A 388 -4.03 -12.62 23.40
CA ALA A 388 -5.24 -13.21 23.99
C ALA A 388 -6.20 -13.72 22.91
N VAL A 389 -6.28 -15.04 22.77
CA VAL A 389 -7.26 -15.71 21.92
C VAL A 389 -8.48 -16.03 22.78
N PRO A 390 -9.72 -15.76 22.30
CA PRO A 390 -10.91 -16.25 22.97
C PRO A 390 -10.82 -17.79 23.13
N GLY A 391 -10.70 -18.27 24.38
CA GLY A 391 -10.61 -19.70 24.70
C GLY A 391 -9.31 -20.16 25.37
N GLY A 392 -8.24 -19.36 25.38
CA GLY A 392 -6.98 -19.67 26.05
C GLY A 392 -6.25 -20.88 25.43
N GLY A 393 -5.33 -20.64 24.49
CA GLY A 393 -4.58 -21.66 23.77
C GLY A 393 -3.34 -21.08 23.09
N LEU A 394 -2.66 -21.89 22.27
CA LEU A 394 -1.61 -21.40 21.38
C LEU A 394 -2.24 -20.47 20.33
N PHE A 395 -1.51 -19.45 19.91
CA PHE A 395 -1.83 -18.63 18.75
C PHE A 395 -1.62 -19.48 17.48
N GLN A 396 -2.71 -19.85 16.79
CA GLN A 396 -2.72 -20.80 15.68
C GLN A 396 -2.98 -20.10 14.34
N GLY A 397 -1.89 -19.75 13.65
CA GLY A 397 -1.95 -18.92 12.46
C GLY A 397 -1.77 -19.68 11.15
N VAL A 398 -2.18 -19.04 10.06
CA VAL A 398 -1.74 -19.38 8.70
C VAL A 398 -1.03 -18.20 8.05
N GLY A 399 0.04 -18.44 7.29
CA GLY A 399 0.73 -17.43 6.51
C GLY A 399 0.11 -17.29 5.12
N LEU A 400 -0.43 -16.12 4.80
CA LEU A 400 -0.99 -15.82 3.48
C LEU A 400 0.09 -15.30 2.55
N VAL A 401 0.17 -15.94 1.38
CA VAL A 401 0.96 -15.47 0.24
C VAL A 401 0.02 -15.30 -0.93
N PRO A 402 -0.30 -14.07 -1.33
CA PRO A 402 -1.04 -13.85 -2.55
C PRO A 402 -0.13 -14.21 -3.74
N PRO A 403 -0.60 -14.94 -4.75
CA PRO A 403 0.21 -15.26 -5.92
C PRO A 403 0.66 -13.95 -6.58
N GLY A 404 1.96 -13.75 -6.77
CA GLY A 404 2.49 -12.51 -7.34
C GLY A 404 2.16 -11.25 -6.54
N ASN A 405 1.88 -11.38 -5.23
CA ASN A 405 1.42 -10.31 -4.33
C ASN A 405 0.05 -9.71 -4.72
N ASP A 406 -0.76 -10.45 -5.48
CA ASP A 406 -2.11 -10.01 -5.84
C ASP A 406 -3.14 -10.23 -4.72
N LEU A 407 -3.38 -9.18 -3.94
CA LEU A 407 -4.42 -9.14 -2.90
C LEU A 407 -5.84 -9.01 -3.44
N THR A 408 -6.02 -8.87 -4.76
CA THR A 408 -7.35 -8.81 -5.38
C THR A 408 -7.93 -10.17 -5.73
N ALA A 409 -7.18 -11.24 -5.49
CA ALA A 409 -7.60 -12.58 -5.83
C ALA A 409 -9.03 -12.84 -5.28
N PRO A 410 -10.02 -13.13 -6.15
CA PRO A 410 -11.45 -13.14 -5.80
C PRO A 410 -11.83 -14.21 -4.75
N ASN A 411 -10.91 -15.11 -4.47
CA ASN A 411 -10.96 -16.24 -3.56
C ASN A 411 -10.25 -15.97 -2.21
N LEU A 412 -9.71 -14.78 -1.94
CA LEU A 412 -9.02 -14.47 -0.68
C LEU A 412 -9.92 -14.71 0.53
N SER A 413 -11.13 -14.14 0.52
CA SER A 413 -12.13 -14.31 1.59
C SER A 413 -12.53 -15.77 1.79
N ALA A 414 -12.64 -16.54 0.70
CA ALA A 414 -12.92 -17.98 0.77
C ALA A 414 -11.76 -18.75 1.40
N SER A 415 -10.52 -18.44 1.01
CA SER A 415 -9.32 -19.08 1.57
C SER A 415 -9.15 -18.78 3.07
N LEU A 416 -9.44 -17.54 3.48
CA LEU A 416 -9.49 -17.14 4.90
C LEU A 416 -10.59 -17.90 5.66
N ALA A 417 -11.78 -18.04 5.08
CA ALA A 417 -12.86 -18.85 5.67
C ALA A 417 -12.47 -20.33 5.81
N GLU A 418 -11.77 -20.89 4.82
CA GLU A 418 -11.22 -22.25 4.88
C GLU A 418 -10.18 -22.40 6.00
N ALA A 419 -9.27 -21.43 6.15
CA ALA A 419 -8.30 -21.42 7.24
C ALA A 419 -9.00 -21.40 8.61
N ARG A 420 -10.02 -20.55 8.75
CA ARG A 420 -10.84 -20.50 9.97
C ARG A 420 -11.54 -21.84 10.24
N ALA A 421 -12.13 -22.45 9.20
CA ALA A 421 -12.79 -23.74 9.32
C ALA A 421 -11.81 -24.88 9.67
N ALA A 422 -10.54 -24.76 9.25
CA ALA A 422 -9.47 -25.69 9.63
C ALA A 422 -8.99 -25.49 11.08
N GLY A 423 -9.41 -24.43 11.76
CA GLY A 423 -9.11 -24.17 13.17
C GLY A 423 -8.25 -22.93 13.43
N ALA A 424 -7.76 -22.25 12.39
CA ALA A 424 -6.93 -21.06 12.59
C ALA A 424 -7.67 -19.98 13.40
N ASP A 425 -6.94 -19.27 14.25
CA ASP A 425 -7.42 -18.10 14.99
C ASP A 425 -6.84 -16.78 14.46
N SER A 426 -5.87 -16.89 13.57
CA SER A 426 -5.09 -15.77 13.06
C SER A 426 -4.58 -16.04 11.65
N PHE A 427 -4.16 -14.96 11.00
CA PHE A 427 -3.43 -15.05 9.75
C PHE A 427 -2.32 -14.01 9.72
N THR A 428 -1.19 -14.39 9.14
CA THR A 428 -0.07 -13.50 8.86
C THR A 428 -0.15 -13.07 7.41
N LEU A 429 -0.30 -11.76 7.20
CA LEU A 429 -0.18 -11.14 5.89
C LEU A 429 1.23 -10.56 5.75
N ARG A 430 1.99 -11.09 4.79
CA ARG A 430 3.29 -10.51 4.44
C ARG A 430 3.08 -9.32 3.51
N VAL A 431 3.75 -8.22 3.81
CA VAL A 431 3.72 -7.00 3.00
C VAL A 431 5.14 -6.57 2.65
N SER A 432 5.28 -6.05 1.45
CA SER A 432 6.56 -5.68 0.89
C SER A 432 6.70 -4.16 0.85
N PHE A 433 7.86 -3.66 1.19
CA PHE A 433 8.16 -2.23 1.22
C PHE A 433 9.46 -1.93 0.50
N THR A 434 9.50 -0.83 -0.24
CA THR A 434 10.74 -0.32 -0.84
C THR A 434 10.68 1.20 -0.99
N LYS A 435 11.80 1.87 -0.69
CA LYS A 435 11.98 3.30 -0.99
C LYS A 435 12.50 3.54 -2.42
N ALA A 436 12.84 2.49 -3.15
CA ALA A 436 13.27 2.63 -4.53
C ALA A 436 12.14 3.24 -5.37
N LEU A 437 12.44 4.39 -5.97
CA LEU A 437 11.56 5.13 -6.87
C LEU A 437 11.66 4.64 -8.32
N GLU A 438 12.15 3.40 -8.53
CA GLU A 438 12.23 2.83 -9.87
C GLU A 438 10.86 2.90 -10.56
N PRO A 439 10.81 3.24 -11.87
CA PRO A 439 9.56 3.28 -12.61
C PRO A 439 8.88 1.92 -12.49
N TRP A 440 7.72 1.92 -11.85
CA TRP A 440 6.99 0.68 -11.66
C TRP A 440 6.41 0.25 -13.02
N PRO A 441 6.53 -1.02 -13.41
CA PRO A 441 5.85 -1.57 -14.59
C PRO A 441 4.37 -1.16 -14.62
N GLY A 442 3.95 -0.35 -15.60
CA GLY A 442 2.53 -0.05 -15.83
C GLY A 442 1.92 1.10 -15.03
N LEU A 443 2.70 1.91 -14.29
CA LEU A 443 2.21 3.21 -13.83
C LEU A 443 2.17 4.20 -15.01
N PRO A 444 1.07 4.95 -15.23
CA PRO A 444 1.03 5.99 -16.25
C PRO A 444 2.13 7.04 -16.02
N ALA A 445 2.77 7.49 -17.10
CA ALA A 445 3.76 8.56 -17.02
C ALA A 445 3.15 9.81 -16.35
N GLY A 446 3.81 10.30 -15.29
CA GLY A 446 3.35 11.46 -14.51
C GLY A 446 2.59 11.13 -13.22
N VAL A 447 2.30 9.86 -12.93
CA VAL A 447 1.80 9.44 -11.62
C VAL A 447 2.99 9.16 -10.71
N ALA A 448 3.31 10.12 -9.83
CA ALA A 448 4.34 9.93 -8.81
C ALA A 448 3.85 8.94 -7.74
N ARG A 449 4.61 7.86 -7.53
CA ARG A 449 4.32 6.86 -6.49
C ARG A 449 4.47 7.51 -5.12
N ARG A 450 3.42 7.49 -4.30
CA ARG A 450 3.53 7.80 -2.86
C ARG A 450 4.19 6.63 -2.14
N LEU A 451 4.92 6.93 -1.06
CA LEU A 451 5.46 5.89 -0.19
C LEU A 451 4.32 5.02 0.36
N GLY A 452 4.47 3.70 0.30
CA GLY A 452 3.48 2.73 0.76
C GLY A 452 3.96 1.30 0.55
N THR A 453 3.16 0.34 0.98
CA THR A 453 3.36 -1.07 0.62
C THR A 453 3.34 -1.26 -0.91
N ILE A 454 4.04 -2.27 -1.40
CA ILE A 454 4.05 -2.64 -2.82
C ILE A 454 2.69 -3.22 -3.21
N GLU A 455 2.02 -3.87 -2.26
CA GLU A 455 0.67 -4.40 -2.44
C GLU A 455 -0.39 -3.29 -2.52
N GLY A 456 -0.10 -2.10 -1.97
CA GLY A 456 -1.03 -0.98 -1.83
C GLY A 456 -1.81 -1.06 -0.52
N ASP A 457 -1.75 0.00 0.30
CA ASP A 457 -2.20 -0.12 1.69
C ASP A 457 -3.72 -0.31 1.78
N ALA A 458 -4.49 0.24 0.83
CA ALA A 458 -5.93 0.00 0.75
C ALA A 458 -6.26 -1.48 0.52
N LEU A 459 -5.47 -2.19 -0.28
CA LEU A 459 -5.62 -3.63 -0.50
C LEU A 459 -5.20 -4.44 0.73
N VAL A 460 -4.10 -4.05 1.37
CA VAL A 460 -3.66 -4.64 2.64
C VAL A 460 -4.78 -4.50 3.69
N ALA A 461 -5.40 -3.32 3.80
CA ALA A 461 -6.51 -3.08 4.69
C ALA A 461 -7.75 -3.92 4.34
N GLY A 462 -8.03 -4.10 3.04
CA GLY A 462 -9.06 -5.01 2.53
C GLY A 462 -8.85 -6.45 2.95
N ALA A 463 -7.65 -6.97 2.73
CA ALA A 463 -7.28 -8.32 3.16
C ALA A 463 -7.41 -8.48 4.68
N ILE A 464 -7.03 -7.45 5.44
CA ILE A 464 -7.19 -7.45 6.89
C ILE A 464 -8.66 -7.48 7.33
N ALA A 465 -9.49 -6.64 6.70
CA ALA A 465 -10.92 -6.60 6.95
C ALA A 465 -11.60 -7.94 6.62
N ALA A 466 -11.22 -8.58 5.50
CA ALA A 466 -11.73 -9.89 5.11
C ALA A 466 -11.41 -10.96 6.16
N GLY A 467 -10.16 -11.02 6.65
CA GLY A 467 -9.75 -11.98 7.67
C GLY A 467 -10.48 -11.77 9.00
N ARG A 468 -10.64 -10.51 9.42
CA ARG A 468 -11.44 -10.17 10.60
C ARG A 468 -12.91 -10.53 10.45
N GLY A 469 -13.47 -10.38 9.25
CA GLY A 469 -14.85 -10.73 8.92
C GLY A 469 -15.18 -12.21 9.17
N VAL A 470 -14.19 -13.10 9.06
CA VAL A 470 -14.33 -14.53 9.39
C VAL A 470 -13.80 -14.87 10.80
N GLY A 471 -13.47 -13.87 11.60
CA GLY A 471 -13.04 -14.03 12.99
C GLY A 471 -11.57 -14.38 13.19
N LEU A 472 -10.71 -14.16 12.19
CA LEU A 472 -9.26 -14.33 12.33
C LEU A 472 -8.59 -13.04 12.79
N ALA A 473 -7.60 -13.18 13.68
CA ALA A 473 -6.76 -12.09 14.15
C ALA A 473 -5.65 -11.76 13.12
N PRO A 474 -5.54 -10.51 12.66
CA PRO A 474 -4.52 -10.12 11.70
C PRO A 474 -3.13 -9.95 12.34
N VAL A 475 -2.12 -10.48 11.67
CA VAL A 475 -0.69 -10.23 11.90
C VAL A 475 -0.09 -9.66 10.64
N LEU A 476 0.74 -8.64 10.78
CA LEU A 476 1.48 -8.06 9.65
C LEU A 476 2.94 -8.50 9.73
N ALA A 477 3.51 -8.96 8.61
CA ALA A 477 4.92 -9.29 8.51
C ALA A 477 5.59 -8.42 7.45
N LEU A 478 6.60 -7.64 7.85
CA LEU A 478 7.28 -6.71 6.96
C LEU A 478 8.46 -7.35 6.25
N GLU A 479 8.47 -7.19 4.93
CA GLU A 479 9.62 -7.46 4.07
C GLU A 479 10.10 -6.16 3.41
N VAL A 480 11.38 -5.84 3.55
CA VAL A 480 11.98 -4.66 2.90
C VAL A 480 12.80 -5.11 1.69
N LEU A 481 12.44 -4.64 0.50
CA LEU A 481 13.05 -5.00 -0.78
C LEU A 481 13.98 -3.90 -1.29
N THR A 482 15.01 -4.30 -2.04
CA THR A 482 15.94 -3.34 -2.69
C THR A 482 15.30 -2.56 -3.84
N ALA A 483 14.25 -3.12 -4.44
CA ALA A 483 13.46 -2.56 -5.53
C ALA A 483 12.08 -3.24 -5.54
N PRO A 484 11.06 -2.74 -6.27
CA PRO A 484 9.74 -3.38 -6.28
C PRO A 484 9.74 -4.85 -6.70
N SER A 485 10.65 -5.23 -7.61
CA SER A 485 10.91 -6.62 -8.02
C SER A 485 12.28 -7.13 -7.56
N GLY A 486 12.87 -6.46 -6.56
CA GLY A 486 14.21 -6.74 -6.07
C GLY A 486 14.25 -7.81 -4.99
N ASN A 487 15.46 -8.20 -4.61
CA ASN A 487 15.66 -9.14 -3.49
C ASN A 487 15.40 -8.46 -2.14
N ARG A 488 15.27 -9.26 -1.09
CA ARG A 488 15.27 -8.79 0.30
C ARG A 488 16.51 -7.94 0.59
N SER A 489 16.28 -6.72 1.04
CA SER A 489 17.34 -5.79 1.41
C SER A 489 18.26 -6.37 2.49
N GLY A 490 17.72 -7.16 3.42
CA GLY A 490 18.47 -7.84 4.47
C GLY A 490 19.45 -8.93 4.00
N GLU A 491 19.33 -9.43 2.77
CA GLU A 491 20.22 -10.47 2.22
C GLU A 491 21.48 -9.88 1.55
N ARG A 492 21.49 -8.58 1.27
CA ARG A 492 22.64 -7.90 0.67
C ARG A 492 23.80 -7.83 1.68
N LYS A 493 24.95 -8.35 1.29
CA LYS A 493 26.19 -8.21 2.06
C LYS A 493 26.62 -6.74 2.11
N ARG A 494 26.96 -6.26 3.32
CA ARG A 494 27.40 -4.88 3.58
C ARG A 494 28.61 -4.88 4.50
N THR A 495 29.64 -4.14 4.10
CA THR A 495 30.96 -4.12 4.74
C THR A 495 31.36 -2.76 5.28
N THR A 496 30.52 -1.73 5.13
CA THR A 496 30.81 -0.36 5.59
C THR A 496 29.68 0.18 6.46
N VAL A 497 30.01 1.07 7.40
CA VAL A 497 29.03 1.76 8.25
C VAL A 497 28.01 2.52 7.42
N ALA A 498 28.43 3.23 6.38
CA ALA A 498 27.52 3.99 5.51
C ALA A 498 26.48 3.11 4.80
N ALA A 499 26.87 1.91 4.34
CA ALA A 499 25.93 0.97 3.74
C ALA A 499 24.92 0.42 4.77
N TRP A 500 25.34 0.29 6.03
CA TRP A 500 24.43 -0.05 7.13
C TRP A 500 23.50 1.12 7.48
N ASP A 501 23.96 2.37 7.44
CA ASP A 501 23.12 3.55 7.65
C ASP A 501 21.99 3.63 6.61
N GLU A 502 22.31 3.44 5.33
CA GLU A 502 21.31 3.39 4.25
C GLU A 502 20.27 2.28 4.50
N PHE A 503 20.73 1.09 4.85
CA PHE A 503 19.85 -0.03 5.18
C PHE A 503 18.92 0.26 6.37
N PHE A 504 19.45 0.79 7.47
CA PHE A 504 18.63 1.08 8.64
C PHE A 504 17.72 2.29 8.42
N ALA A 505 18.07 3.22 7.54
CA ALA A 505 17.15 4.28 7.11
C ALA A 505 15.96 3.70 6.34
N ASP A 506 16.20 2.81 5.38
CA ASP A 506 15.14 2.16 4.59
C ASP A 506 14.23 1.28 5.46
N VAL A 507 14.83 0.41 6.28
CA VAL A 507 14.09 -0.43 7.22
C VAL A 507 13.34 0.43 8.24
N GLY A 508 13.95 1.54 8.67
CA GLY A 508 13.33 2.49 9.60
C GLY A 508 12.04 3.10 9.06
N GLU A 509 12.01 3.49 7.79
CA GLU A 509 10.79 3.98 7.16
C GLU A 509 9.78 2.86 6.90
N GLY A 510 10.23 1.69 6.46
CA GLY A 510 9.35 0.53 6.24
C GLY A 510 8.64 0.09 7.51
N VAL A 511 9.37 -0.01 8.62
CA VAL A 511 8.82 -0.37 9.94
C VAL A 511 7.89 0.71 10.47
N THR A 512 8.23 1.99 10.28
CA THR A 512 7.34 3.10 10.68
C THR A 512 6.03 3.03 9.89
N HIS A 513 6.11 2.84 8.57
CA HIS A 513 4.93 2.75 7.71
C HIS A 513 4.06 1.54 8.05
N ALA A 514 4.66 0.34 8.11
CA ALA A 514 3.96 -0.89 8.44
C ALA A 514 3.36 -0.86 9.86
N GLY A 515 4.06 -0.26 10.83
CA GLY A 515 3.54 -0.07 12.19
C GLY A 515 2.30 0.83 12.23
N LEU A 516 2.32 1.96 11.53
CA LEU A 516 1.15 2.85 11.44
C LEU A 516 -0.02 2.17 10.73
N LEU A 517 0.23 1.43 9.66
CA LEU A 517 -0.80 0.66 8.95
C LEU A 517 -1.39 -0.45 9.84
N ALA A 518 -0.54 -1.18 10.57
CA ALA A 518 -0.94 -2.19 11.55
C ALA A 518 -1.81 -1.60 12.68
N GLU A 519 -1.46 -0.41 13.18
CA GLU A 519 -2.25 0.29 14.20
C GLU A 519 -3.62 0.74 13.66
N LEU A 520 -3.65 1.30 12.45
CA LEU A 520 -4.89 1.75 11.80
C LEU A 520 -5.85 0.60 11.52
N THR A 521 -5.31 -0.54 11.08
CA THR A 521 -6.09 -1.72 10.68
C THR A 521 -6.39 -2.69 11.84
N GLY A 522 -5.77 -2.47 13.01
CA GLY A 522 -6.01 -3.26 14.21
C GLY A 522 -5.32 -4.63 14.22
N CYS A 523 -4.13 -4.71 13.63
CA CYS A 523 -3.24 -5.87 13.77
C CYS A 523 -2.90 -6.13 15.23
N ARG A 524 -2.69 -7.41 15.57
CA ARG A 524 -2.28 -7.82 16.93
C ARG A 524 -0.79 -7.89 17.11
N LEU A 525 -0.10 -8.29 16.04
CA LEU A 525 1.33 -8.54 16.03
C LEU A 525 1.91 -7.94 14.75
N LEU A 526 3.09 -7.35 14.88
CA LEU A 526 3.94 -6.93 13.77
C LEU A 526 5.26 -7.70 13.86
N VAL A 527 5.56 -8.45 12.79
CA VAL A 527 6.89 -9.04 12.57
C VAL A 527 7.73 -8.00 11.83
N ILE A 528 8.67 -7.38 12.53
CA ILE A 528 9.42 -6.20 12.03
C ILE A 528 10.48 -6.56 10.96
N GLY A 529 10.66 -7.85 10.69
CA GLY A 529 11.60 -8.40 9.72
C GLY A 529 11.80 -9.90 9.93
N GLU A 530 12.26 -10.58 8.88
CA GLU A 530 12.39 -12.04 8.82
C GLU A 530 13.66 -12.46 8.08
N GLY A 531 14.31 -13.55 8.52
CA GLY A 531 15.35 -14.25 7.77
C GLY A 531 16.69 -13.53 7.54
N GLN A 532 16.90 -12.32 8.08
CA GLN A 532 18.06 -11.45 7.76
C GLN A 532 19.32 -11.77 8.58
N ALA A 533 19.89 -12.97 8.41
CA ALA A 533 21.04 -13.44 9.20
C ALA A 533 22.26 -12.51 9.17
N GLU A 534 22.51 -11.83 8.05
CA GLU A 534 23.59 -10.86 7.92
C GLU A 534 23.35 -9.61 8.77
N ALA A 535 22.13 -9.07 8.76
CA ALA A 535 21.76 -7.85 9.48
C ALA A 535 21.64 -8.05 10.99
N THR A 536 21.27 -9.25 11.45
CA THR A 536 21.10 -9.54 12.89
C THR A 536 22.37 -10.02 13.58
N ARG A 537 23.49 -10.14 12.85
CA ARG A 537 24.77 -10.63 13.38
C ARG A 537 25.50 -9.53 14.13
N VAL A 538 25.75 -9.77 15.42
CA VAL A 538 26.42 -8.84 16.34
C VAL A 538 27.73 -9.38 16.93
N LEU A 539 28.12 -10.61 16.58
CA LEU A 539 29.39 -11.21 16.99
C LEU A 539 30.41 -11.19 15.83
N PRO A 540 31.70 -10.96 16.13
CA PRO A 540 32.75 -10.97 15.11
C PRO A 540 32.94 -12.37 14.52
N GLN A 541 33.14 -12.43 13.21
CA GLN A 541 33.49 -13.68 12.53
C GLN A 541 34.96 -14.05 12.75
N PRO A 542 35.29 -15.36 12.78
CA PRO A 542 36.67 -15.83 12.86
C PRO A 542 37.57 -15.36 11.70
N ASP A 543 36.99 -15.01 10.56
CA ASP A 543 37.69 -14.53 9.36
C ASP A 543 38.05 -13.03 9.40
N GLY A 544 37.70 -12.33 10.50
CA GLY A 544 38.08 -10.93 10.72
C GLY A 544 37.33 -9.91 9.85
N ARG A 545 36.26 -10.32 9.14
CA ARG A 545 35.54 -9.44 8.20
C ARG A 545 34.55 -8.46 8.83
N ASP A 546 34.23 -8.62 10.11
CA ASP A 546 33.39 -7.68 10.84
C ASP A 546 34.27 -6.81 11.74
N ASP A 547 34.48 -5.57 11.35
CA ASP A 547 35.16 -4.61 12.22
C ASP A 547 34.23 -4.21 13.40
N PRO A 548 34.79 -3.81 14.55
CA PRO A 548 34.00 -3.43 15.72
C PRO A 548 32.98 -2.30 15.47
N ALA A 549 33.27 -1.36 14.57
CA ALA A 549 32.37 -0.24 14.29
C ALA A 549 31.14 -0.70 13.50
N THR A 550 31.30 -1.62 12.54
CA THR A 550 30.18 -2.26 11.85
C THR A 550 29.27 -3.03 12.80
N LEU A 551 29.84 -3.81 13.73
CA LEU A 551 29.06 -4.56 14.72
C LEU A 551 28.28 -3.62 15.67
N ALA A 552 28.94 -2.58 16.17
CA ALA A 552 28.30 -1.57 17.00
C ALA A 552 27.18 -0.84 16.24
N ARG A 553 27.40 -0.53 14.95
CA ARG A 553 26.40 0.13 14.12
C ARG A 553 25.16 -0.74 13.91
N ARG A 554 25.33 -2.04 13.63
CA ARG A 554 24.20 -2.99 13.50
C ARG A 554 23.35 -3.05 14.76
N ARG A 555 23.99 -3.13 15.92
CA ARG A 555 23.31 -3.15 17.22
C ARG A 555 22.47 -1.87 17.42
N LEU A 556 23.10 -0.71 17.26
CA LEU A 556 22.40 0.58 17.38
C LEU A 556 21.29 0.72 16.34
N GLY A 557 21.47 0.17 15.14
CA GLY A 557 20.48 0.21 14.07
C GLY A 557 19.22 -0.53 14.48
N TRP A 558 19.34 -1.76 14.98
CA TRP A 558 18.19 -2.51 15.48
C TRP A 558 17.52 -1.87 16.70
N GLU A 559 18.29 -1.29 17.62
CA GLU A 559 17.75 -0.50 18.74
C GLU A 559 16.87 0.65 18.21
N GLN A 560 17.33 1.37 17.17
CA GLN A 560 16.56 2.43 16.51
C GLN A 560 15.33 1.90 15.77
N ILE A 561 15.44 0.77 15.06
CA ILE A 561 14.31 0.14 14.37
C ILE A 561 13.21 -0.24 15.35
N ILE A 562 13.56 -0.88 16.47
CA ILE A 562 12.56 -1.33 17.46
C ILE A 562 11.90 -0.14 18.15
N ALA A 563 12.67 0.91 18.47
CA ALA A 563 12.11 2.15 19.00
C ALA A 563 11.08 2.77 18.03
N ARG A 564 11.40 2.84 16.73
CA ARG A 564 10.45 3.30 15.69
C ARG A 564 9.21 2.41 15.60
N ALA A 565 9.39 1.09 15.64
CA ALA A 565 8.26 0.15 15.63
C ALA A 565 7.30 0.39 16.81
N ARG A 566 7.84 0.56 18.03
CA ARG A 566 7.05 0.86 19.24
C ARG A 566 6.37 2.22 19.18
N ALA A 567 7.03 3.20 18.58
CA ALA A 567 6.45 4.51 18.35
C ALA A 567 5.26 4.45 17.38
N ALA A 568 5.30 3.55 16.39
CA ALA A 568 4.30 3.42 15.33
C ALA A 568 3.16 2.43 15.65
N PHE A 569 3.40 1.46 16.53
CA PHE A 569 2.46 0.37 16.79
C PHE A 569 2.44 -0.03 18.27
N THR A 570 1.24 -0.19 18.82
CA THR A 570 1.03 -0.51 20.25
C THR A 570 0.86 -1.99 20.54
N GLY A 571 0.65 -2.83 19.52
CA GLY A 571 0.50 -4.28 19.68
C GLY A 571 1.82 -5.02 19.92
N GLY A 572 1.75 -6.35 19.75
CA GLY A 572 2.89 -7.24 19.90
C GLY A 572 3.98 -7.00 18.85
N LEU A 573 5.25 -7.00 19.24
CA LEU A 573 6.38 -6.98 18.31
C LEU A 573 7.22 -8.25 18.43
N THR A 574 7.62 -8.77 17.28
CA THR A 574 8.62 -9.83 17.18
C THR A 574 9.47 -9.69 15.92
N TYR A 575 10.47 -10.55 15.79
CA TYR A 575 11.34 -10.69 14.63
C TYR A 575 11.41 -12.17 14.26
N GLY A 576 11.34 -12.51 12.98
CA GLY A 576 11.47 -13.90 12.50
C GLY A 576 12.93 -14.30 12.33
N ALA A 577 13.50 -15.01 13.31
CA ALA A 577 14.82 -15.62 13.13
C ALA A 577 14.70 -16.93 12.34
N ARG A 578 15.47 -17.07 11.27
CA ARG A 578 15.38 -18.19 10.30
C ARG A 578 15.48 -19.60 10.90
N TRP A 579 16.15 -19.72 12.05
CA TRP A 579 16.26 -20.95 12.83
C TRP A 579 16.66 -20.65 14.29
N PRO A 580 16.44 -21.59 15.23
CA PRO A 580 16.75 -21.36 16.65
C PRO A 580 18.20 -20.97 16.95
N MET A 581 19.16 -21.50 16.20
CA MET A 581 20.58 -21.13 16.34
C MET A 581 20.85 -19.66 15.98
N GLN A 582 20.16 -19.09 14.98
CA GLN A 582 20.27 -17.66 14.65
C GLN A 582 19.67 -16.86 15.79
N ALA A 583 18.50 -17.27 16.30
CA ALA A 583 17.82 -16.57 17.38
C ALA A 583 18.74 -16.38 18.61
N ARG A 584 19.58 -17.36 18.96
CA ARG A 584 20.57 -17.22 20.05
C ARG A 584 21.60 -16.12 19.83
N GLY A 585 21.91 -15.79 18.58
CA GLY A 585 22.87 -14.75 18.20
C GLY A 585 22.27 -13.33 18.15
N ILE A 586 20.97 -13.18 18.36
CA ILE A 586 20.28 -11.89 18.31
C ILE A 586 20.28 -11.24 19.70
N SER A 587 20.85 -10.04 19.81
CA SER A 587 21.03 -9.36 21.11
C SER A 587 19.87 -8.44 21.51
N PHE A 588 18.90 -8.20 20.64
CA PHE A 588 17.85 -7.20 20.86
C PHE A 588 16.51 -7.77 21.32
N TRP A 589 16.44 -9.07 21.66
CA TRP A 589 15.19 -9.70 22.11
C TRP A 589 14.55 -9.03 23.32
N GLU A 590 15.35 -8.46 24.22
CA GLU A 590 14.86 -7.75 25.41
C GLU A 590 13.87 -6.62 25.07
N GLN A 591 14.02 -6.00 23.90
CA GLN A 591 13.17 -4.90 23.42
C GLN A 591 11.90 -5.36 22.67
N LEU A 592 11.82 -6.65 22.33
CA LEU A 592 10.68 -7.27 21.66
C LEU A 592 9.78 -8.00 22.66
N ASP A 593 8.54 -8.29 22.27
CA ASP A 593 7.61 -9.02 23.14
C ASP A 593 7.84 -10.54 23.06
N PHE A 594 8.14 -11.03 21.85
CA PHE A 594 8.27 -12.46 21.58
C PHE A 594 9.59 -12.79 20.89
N VAL A 595 10.09 -13.99 21.15
CA VAL A 595 11.17 -14.60 20.36
C VAL A 595 10.55 -15.33 19.18
N GLY A 596 10.60 -14.70 18.00
CA GLY A 596 10.08 -15.27 16.76
C GLY A 596 11.10 -16.16 16.06
N VAL A 597 10.66 -17.33 15.61
CA VAL A 597 11.49 -18.25 14.83
C VAL A 597 10.74 -18.77 13.60
N GLU A 598 11.43 -18.87 12.47
CA GLU A 598 11.05 -19.67 11.33
C GLU A 598 11.58 -21.09 11.56
N LEU A 599 10.73 -22.09 11.39
CA LEU A 599 11.09 -23.50 11.55
C LEU A 599 11.36 -24.17 10.21
N LEU A 600 12.15 -23.51 9.36
CA LEU A 600 12.50 -23.97 8.00
C LEU A 600 13.87 -24.65 7.91
N ALA A 601 14.43 -25.06 9.05
CA ALA A 601 15.73 -25.70 9.10
C ALA A 601 15.70 -27.13 8.50
N PRO A 602 16.80 -27.60 7.88
CA PRO A 602 16.92 -28.97 7.39
C PRO A 602 16.62 -30.03 8.46
N LEU A 603 15.76 -30.99 8.12
CA LEU A 603 15.37 -32.14 8.97
C LEU A 603 16.14 -33.43 8.64
N ARG A 604 17.19 -33.32 7.82
CA ARG A 604 18.05 -34.43 7.36
C ARG A 604 18.70 -35.22 8.51
N ASP A 605 19.00 -36.48 8.21
CA ASP A 605 19.92 -37.29 9.00
C ASP A 605 21.36 -37.07 8.52
N PRO A 606 22.29 -36.54 9.35
CA PRO A 606 23.69 -36.43 8.99
C PRO A 606 24.35 -37.78 8.70
N ALA A 607 23.82 -38.88 9.24
CA ALA A 607 24.34 -40.22 9.03
C ALA A 607 23.92 -40.82 7.67
N ALA A 608 22.88 -40.30 7.03
CA ALA A 608 22.39 -40.73 5.73
C ALA A 608 22.00 -39.52 4.85
N PRO A 609 22.99 -38.78 4.31
CA PRO A 609 22.73 -37.60 3.49
C PRO A 609 21.96 -37.95 2.21
N GLY A 610 20.86 -37.24 1.95
CA GLY A 610 20.05 -37.39 0.73
C GLY A 610 18.95 -38.45 0.81
N GLU A 611 18.91 -39.25 1.88
CA GLU A 611 17.84 -40.21 2.13
C GLU A 611 16.76 -39.61 3.05
N PRO A 612 15.48 -39.98 2.88
CA PRO A 612 14.43 -39.62 3.83
C PRO A 612 14.80 -40.06 5.26
N PRO A 613 14.89 -39.14 6.23
CA PRO A 613 15.28 -39.47 7.59
C PRO A 613 14.20 -40.36 8.24
N ALA A 614 14.58 -41.28 9.13
CA ALA A 614 13.60 -42.06 9.89
C ALA A 614 12.69 -41.16 10.76
N ASP A 615 11.46 -41.59 11.04
CA ASP A 615 10.48 -40.82 11.84
C ASP A 615 11.03 -40.35 13.19
N GLY A 616 11.84 -41.18 13.86
CA GLY A 616 12.47 -40.81 15.12
C GLY A 616 13.43 -39.61 14.98
N VAL A 617 14.15 -39.51 13.86
CA VAL A 617 15.05 -38.38 13.56
C VAL A 617 14.24 -37.11 13.32
N LEU A 618 13.17 -37.20 12.52
CA LEU A 618 12.26 -36.07 12.28
C LEU A 618 11.70 -35.51 13.59
N LEU A 619 11.12 -36.39 14.42
CA LEU A 619 10.53 -36.01 15.71
C LEU A 619 11.57 -35.35 16.62
N ASN A 620 12.78 -35.92 16.72
CA ASN A 620 13.86 -35.38 17.54
C ASN A 620 14.34 -34.00 17.05
N ARG A 621 14.46 -33.81 15.72
CA ARG A 621 14.88 -32.53 15.12
C ARG A 621 13.84 -31.43 15.35
N LEU A 622 12.58 -31.71 15.06
CA LEU A 622 11.46 -30.79 15.28
C LEU A 622 11.31 -30.43 16.76
N GLN A 623 11.29 -31.44 17.63
CA GLN A 623 11.23 -31.23 19.08
C GLN A 623 12.43 -30.43 19.59
N GLY A 624 13.64 -30.77 19.15
CA GLY A 624 14.85 -30.05 19.52
C GLY A 624 14.82 -28.59 19.10
N ALA A 625 14.29 -28.28 17.92
CA ALA A 625 14.14 -26.90 17.45
C ALA A 625 13.13 -26.11 18.30
N LEU A 626 11.93 -26.67 18.53
CA LEU A 626 10.89 -26.02 19.35
C LEU A 626 11.33 -25.81 20.81
N VAL A 627 11.97 -26.80 21.41
CA VAL A 627 12.49 -26.70 22.79
C VAL A 627 13.58 -25.64 22.88
N GLN A 628 14.51 -25.59 21.91
CA GLN A 628 15.56 -24.55 21.91
C GLN A 628 14.98 -23.14 21.84
N SER A 629 13.92 -22.94 21.05
CA SER A 629 13.23 -21.66 20.97
C SER A 629 12.50 -21.31 22.26
N ALA A 630 11.78 -22.27 22.85
CA ALA A 630 11.07 -22.08 24.11
C ALA A 630 12.02 -21.81 25.28
N GLU A 631 13.16 -22.51 25.37
CA GLU A 631 14.20 -22.29 26.38
C GLU A 631 14.87 -20.93 26.22
N LEU A 632 15.17 -20.52 24.98
CA LEU A 632 15.71 -19.18 24.70
C LEU A 632 14.73 -18.10 25.16
N ALA A 633 13.45 -18.22 24.80
CA ALA A 633 12.42 -17.26 25.20
C ALA A 633 12.25 -17.23 26.73
N ALA A 634 12.16 -18.38 27.37
CA ALA A 634 12.02 -18.50 28.82
C ALA A 634 13.22 -17.90 29.57
N GLY A 635 14.44 -18.07 29.06
CA GLY A 635 15.65 -17.45 29.62
C GLY A 635 15.63 -15.92 29.59
N LEU A 636 14.80 -15.34 28.73
CA LEU A 636 14.57 -13.89 28.59
C LEU A 636 13.25 -13.44 29.26
N GLY A 637 12.53 -14.34 29.96
CA GLY A 637 11.22 -14.06 30.53
C GLY A 637 10.11 -13.82 29.50
N LYS A 638 10.26 -14.36 28.28
CA LYS A 638 9.36 -14.15 27.13
C LYS A 638 8.77 -15.47 26.65
N SER A 639 7.85 -15.38 25.69
CA SER A 639 7.34 -16.53 24.96
C SER A 639 7.92 -16.63 23.55
N ALA A 640 8.07 -17.85 23.06
CA ALA A 640 8.48 -18.15 21.70
C ALA A 640 7.26 -18.18 20.78
N LEU A 641 7.42 -17.66 19.56
CA LEU A 641 6.45 -17.80 18.47
C LEU A 641 7.14 -18.49 17.30
N VAL A 642 6.53 -19.53 16.76
CA VAL A 642 6.91 -20.02 15.43
C VAL A 642 6.17 -19.16 14.42
N VAL A 643 6.85 -18.16 13.86
CA VAL A 643 6.25 -17.19 12.93
C VAL A 643 6.07 -17.78 11.53
N GLU A 644 6.77 -18.86 11.21
CA GLU A 644 6.63 -19.59 9.96
C GLU A 644 7.05 -21.06 10.16
N VAL A 645 6.20 -22.01 9.77
CA VAL A 645 6.57 -23.42 9.58
C VAL A 645 5.75 -24.03 8.45
N GLY A 646 6.42 -24.65 7.49
CA GLY A 646 5.76 -25.22 6.32
C GLY A 646 6.58 -26.31 5.69
N PHE A 647 5.90 -27.22 5.00
CA PHE A 647 6.54 -28.29 4.23
C PHE A 647 5.97 -28.32 2.82
N PRO A 648 6.82 -28.21 1.79
CA PRO A 648 6.37 -28.32 0.41
C PRO A 648 5.99 -29.78 0.11
N ALA A 649 5.04 -29.99 -0.80
CA ALA A 649 4.67 -31.29 -1.34
C ALA A 649 5.73 -31.82 -2.31
N SER A 650 6.96 -32.02 -1.82
CA SER A 650 8.10 -32.48 -2.59
C SER A 650 8.87 -33.60 -1.88
N ALA A 651 9.40 -34.55 -2.65
CA ALA A 651 10.04 -35.76 -2.14
C ALA A 651 11.29 -35.50 -1.28
N ARG A 652 11.88 -34.30 -1.37
CA ARG A 652 13.05 -33.87 -0.59
C ARG A 652 12.75 -32.65 0.28
N ALA A 653 11.48 -32.44 0.64
CA ALA A 653 11.05 -31.37 1.53
C ALA A 653 11.82 -31.36 2.86
N PHE A 654 12.19 -32.52 3.39
CA PHE A 654 12.98 -32.65 4.63
C PHE A 654 14.40 -32.08 4.53
N GLU A 655 14.98 -31.93 3.33
CA GLU A 655 16.35 -31.41 3.18
C GLU A 655 16.43 -29.90 3.30
N ALA A 656 15.46 -29.21 2.70
CA ALA A 656 15.35 -27.77 2.69
C ALA A 656 13.86 -27.40 2.62
N PRO A 657 13.17 -27.38 3.77
CA PRO A 657 11.74 -27.07 3.84
C PRO A 657 11.37 -25.71 3.21
N GLY A 658 12.32 -24.77 3.12
CA GLY A 658 12.13 -23.48 2.45
C GLY A 658 12.36 -23.46 0.93
N LEU A 659 12.70 -24.58 0.26
CA LEU A 659 13.06 -24.58 -1.18
C LEU A 659 12.24 -25.51 -2.09
N GLY A 660 11.48 -26.48 -1.56
CA GLY A 660 10.64 -27.35 -2.41
C GLY A 660 11.43 -28.27 -3.34
N LEU A 661 12.50 -28.91 -2.85
CA LEU A 661 13.36 -29.76 -3.67
C LEU A 661 12.73 -31.12 -3.98
N GLY A 662 12.97 -31.65 -5.18
CA GLY A 662 12.53 -32.99 -5.61
C GLY A 662 11.22 -33.00 -6.39
N ALA A 663 10.77 -34.19 -6.82
CA ALA A 663 9.48 -34.37 -7.48
C ALA A 663 8.32 -34.17 -6.50
N THR A 664 7.12 -33.89 -7.01
CA THR A 664 5.91 -33.73 -6.19
C THR A 664 5.62 -34.98 -5.35
N ASP A 665 5.44 -34.80 -4.04
CA ASP A 665 5.18 -35.88 -3.08
C ASP A 665 4.27 -35.40 -1.92
N PRO A 666 2.94 -35.54 -2.06
CA PRO A 666 1.99 -35.20 -1.00
C PRO A 666 2.05 -36.13 0.21
N GLU A 667 2.59 -37.35 0.08
CA GLU A 667 2.72 -38.29 1.19
C GLU A 667 3.83 -37.86 2.14
N GLU A 668 4.97 -37.43 1.60
CA GLU A 668 6.07 -36.87 2.41
C GLU A 668 5.63 -35.59 3.13
N GLN A 669 4.87 -34.69 2.47
CA GLN A 669 4.29 -33.51 3.14
C GLN A 669 3.36 -33.93 4.30
N THR A 670 2.48 -34.91 4.08
CA THR A 670 1.59 -35.45 5.12
C THR A 670 2.41 -36.02 6.29
N ARG A 671 3.48 -36.75 6.00
CA ARG A 671 4.38 -37.34 6.99
C ARG A 671 5.09 -36.27 7.83
N LEU A 672 5.55 -35.19 7.22
CA LEU A 672 6.20 -34.07 7.90
C LEU A 672 5.22 -33.30 8.81
N TYR A 673 4.00 -32.99 8.33
CA TYR A 673 2.96 -32.38 9.17
C TYR A 673 2.53 -33.28 10.32
N ARG A 674 2.39 -34.60 10.09
CA ARG A 674 2.11 -35.57 11.16
C ARG A 674 3.21 -35.57 12.22
N ALA A 675 4.48 -35.48 11.81
CA ALA A 675 5.60 -35.41 12.74
C ALA A 675 5.52 -34.11 13.58
N LEU A 676 5.27 -32.96 12.95
CA LEU A 676 5.07 -31.68 13.64
C LEU A 676 3.91 -31.76 14.64
N GLY A 677 2.73 -32.21 14.20
CA GLY A 677 1.56 -32.35 15.07
C GLY A 677 1.79 -33.32 16.24
N ARG A 678 2.56 -34.41 16.05
CA ARG A 678 2.96 -35.30 17.15
C ARG A 678 3.85 -34.60 18.18
N VAL A 679 4.76 -33.73 17.75
CA VAL A 679 5.61 -32.96 18.66
C VAL A 679 4.78 -31.93 19.43
N LEU A 680 3.91 -31.20 18.75
CA LEU A 680 3.04 -30.19 19.37
C LEU A 680 2.04 -30.81 20.37
N ARG A 681 1.40 -31.95 20.06
CA ARG A 681 0.51 -32.65 21.04
C ARG A 681 1.24 -33.17 22.26
N ARG A 682 2.52 -33.49 22.12
CA ARG A 682 3.38 -33.95 23.22
C ARG A 682 4.02 -32.78 23.97
N ALA A 683 3.51 -31.56 23.80
CA ALA A 683 3.89 -30.38 24.56
C ALA A 683 3.68 -30.61 26.06
N GLY A 684 4.68 -31.20 26.70
CA GLY A 684 4.84 -31.21 28.14
C GLY A 684 5.46 -29.89 28.62
N PRO A 685 5.95 -29.85 29.87
CA PRO A 685 6.56 -28.65 30.47
C PRO A 685 7.67 -28.01 29.62
N ARG A 686 8.34 -28.78 28.76
CA ARG A 686 9.43 -28.31 27.88
C ARG A 686 8.98 -27.37 26.77
N LEU A 687 7.69 -27.35 26.41
CA LEU A 687 7.14 -26.42 25.42
C LEU A 687 6.21 -25.37 26.07
N ALA A 688 6.20 -25.24 27.40
CA ALA A 688 5.35 -24.27 28.11
C ALA A 688 5.63 -22.81 27.73
N GLY A 689 6.82 -22.52 27.17
CA GLY A 689 7.18 -21.19 26.66
C GLY A 689 6.78 -20.93 25.21
N LEU A 690 6.19 -21.91 24.50
CA LEU A 690 5.69 -21.71 23.14
C LEU A 690 4.30 -21.07 23.21
N ALA A 691 4.12 -19.91 22.57
CA ALA A 691 2.86 -19.18 22.58
C ALA A 691 2.08 -19.30 21.27
N GLY A 692 2.67 -19.80 20.18
CA GLY A 692 1.98 -19.89 18.91
C GLY A 692 2.78 -20.51 17.78
N VAL A 693 2.07 -20.93 16.74
CA VAL A 693 2.58 -21.50 15.50
C VAL A 693 1.80 -20.95 14.31
N THR A 694 2.51 -20.43 13.32
CA THR A 694 1.94 -20.02 12.03
C THR A 694 2.36 -20.98 10.94
N LEU A 695 1.39 -21.67 10.34
CA LEU A 695 1.61 -22.62 9.25
C LEU A 695 1.76 -21.91 7.91
N TRP A 696 2.76 -22.32 7.14
CA TRP A 696 3.06 -21.78 5.81
C TRP A 696 2.87 -22.85 4.73
N SER A 697 2.19 -22.57 3.62
CA SER A 697 1.47 -21.33 3.24
C SER A 697 -0.01 -21.63 3.03
N TRP A 698 -0.81 -20.56 3.01
CA TRP A 698 -2.24 -20.64 2.75
C TRP A 698 -2.66 -19.63 1.67
N PRO A 699 -2.21 -19.81 0.41
CA PRO A 699 -2.53 -18.86 -0.65
C PRO A 699 -4.03 -18.88 -0.96
N PRO A 700 -4.60 -17.81 -1.55
CA PRO A 700 -5.95 -17.83 -2.11
C PRO A 700 -6.17 -19.02 -3.08
N ALA A 701 -7.29 -19.74 -2.93
CA ALA A 701 -7.53 -21.01 -3.62
C ALA A 701 -7.92 -20.82 -5.09
N LEU A 702 -7.03 -21.10 -6.06
CA LEU A 702 -7.31 -20.98 -7.51
C LEU A 702 -8.67 -21.61 -7.87
N GLU A 703 -9.45 -20.98 -8.76
CA GLU A 703 -10.81 -21.44 -9.10
C GLU A 703 -10.83 -22.93 -9.43
N LYS A 704 -11.89 -23.62 -9.00
CA LYS A 704 -12.13 -25.04 -9.28
C LYS A 704 -12.28 -25.27 -10.78
N GLY A 705 -11.17 -25.58 -11.44
CA GLY A 705 -11.11 -25.93 -12.86
C GLY A 705 -10.10 -27.04 -13.16
N ASP A 706 -8.99 -27.11 -12.44
CA ASP A 706 -7.94 -28.09 -12.71
C ASP A 706 -7.56 -28.82 -11.42
N GLY A 707 -6.98 -30.02 -11.52
CA GLY A 707 -6.44 -30.77 -10.38
C GLY A 707 -5.31 -30.01 -9.66
N PRO A 708 -4.33 -30.68 -9.01
CA PRO A 708 -3.08 -29.99 -8.71
C PRO A 708 -2.46 -29.53 -10.04
N ALA A 709 -2.75 -28.30 -10.44
CA ALA A 709 -2.22 -27.71 -11.66
C ALA A 709 -0.71 -27.57 -11.50
N GLU A 710 0.03 -27.78 -12.59
CA GLU A 710 1.40 -27.27 -12.70
C GLU A 710 1.37 -25.77 -12.33
N GLY A 711 1.99 -25.40 -11.21
CA GLY A 711 1.94 -24.03 -10.68
C GLY A 711 1.13 -23.82 -9.39
N SER A 712 0.50 -24.85 -8.82
CA SER A 712 -0.04 -24.78 -7.45
C SER A 712 1.09 -24.56 -6.43
N ASP A 713 0.85 -23.70 -5.43
CA ASP A 713 1.82 -23.44 -4.36
C ASP A 713 2.11 -24.74 -3.60
N SER A 714 3.34 -25.23 -3.74
CA SER A 714 3.74 -26.53 -3.17
C SER A 714 3.65 -26.56 -1.64
N TRP A 715 3.61 -25.41 -0.95
CA TRP A 715 3.49 -25.32 0.50
C TRP A 715 2.06 -25.42 1.02
N ARG A 716 1.05 -25.23 0.16
CA ARG A 716 -0.35 -25.49 0.54
C ARG A 716 -0.53 -26.99 0.78
N PRO A 717 -1.38 -27.42 1.75
CA PRO A 717 -1.66 -28.84 1.95
C PRO A 717 -2.20 -29.50 0.67
N ALA A 718 -1.41 -30.38 0.07
CA ALA A 718 -1.64 -30.92 -1.28
C ALA A 718 -2.58 -32.12 -1.33
N SER A 719 -2.98 -32.66 -0.17
CA SER A 719 -3.91 -33.78 -0.07
C SER A 719 -4.88 -33.60 1.09
N GLY A 720 -6.01 -34.32 1.06
CA GLY A 720 -6.94 -34.35 2.20
C GLY A 720 -6.29 -34.87 3.48
N ALA A 721 -5.29 -35.75 3.38
CA ALA A 721 -4.54 -36.25 4.54
C ALA A 721 -3.61 -35.18 5.12
N ALA A 722 -2.89 -34.42 4.28
CA ALA A 722 -2.08 -33.29 4.72
C ALA A 722 -2.96 -32.21 5.38
N LEU A 723 -4.11 -31.90 4.77
CA LEU A 723 -5.07 -30.94 5.32
C LEU A 723 -5.61 -31.39 6.69
N ALA A 724 -5.88 -32.69 6.87
CA ALA A 724 -6.34 -33.22 8.15
C ALA A 724 -5.28 -33.09 9.26
N GLU A 725 -3.99 -33.33 8.95
CA GLU A 725 -2.90 -33.13 9.92
C GLU A 725 -2.73 -31.64 10.26
N VAL A 726 -2.84 -30.76 9.26
CA VAL A 726 -2.80 -29.30 9.45
C VAL A 726 -3.98 -28.80 10.31
N ALA A 727 -5.21 -29.22 10.01
CA ALA A 727 -6.37 -28.87 10.82
C ALA A 727 -6.25 -29.40 12.25
N SER A 728 -5.64 -30.58 12.44
CA SER A 728 -5.33 -31.09 13.78
C SER A 728 -4.31 -30.23 14.52
N ILE A 729 -3.38 -29.55 13.84
CA ILE A 729 -2.43 -28.61 14.45
C ILE A 729 -3.13 -27.31 14.85
N LEU A 730 -3.93 -26.75 13.94
CA LEU A 730 -4.63 -25.48 14.15
C LEU A 730 -5.73 -25.55 15.21
N SER A 731 -6.27 -26.72 15.51
CA SER A 731 -7.32 -26.92 16.54
C SER A 731 -6.79 -27.24 17.95
N MET A 732 -5.47 -27.20 18.16
CA MET A 732 -4.84 -27.38 19.49
C MET A 732 -4.84 -26.07 20.26
#